data_AF-A0A928ZCZ6-F1
#
_entry.id   AF-A0A928ZCZ6-F1
#
_cell.length_a   1.000
_cell.length_b   1.000
_cell.length_c   1.000
_cell.angle_alpha   90.00
_cell.angle_beta   90.00
_cell.angle_gamma   90.00
#
_symmetry.space_group_name_H-M   'P 1'
#
loop_
_entity.id
_entity.type
_entity.pdbx_description
1 polymer ?
#
loop_
_entity_poly.entity_id
_entity_poly.type
_entity_poly.pdbx_seq_one_letter_code
_entity_poly.pdbx_strand_id
1 'polypeptide(L)'
;MTHSTGNTVGVEGITIPTGVVEDYSIVERDDSTRPAVYASGDLYTSLSTTRETDFDFNFFDFFLPVNGGPPPHYHPFEHEIWHITDGEFQFNLGDQGELGIVVPEGTTVFGPINKTHGYRNLDSTASVIGVTPGARTLSMTTPGALDLFFDFAAQSVIDRDAPIPTFGEPLPEDFINLAKFSARTNAGITLLALDPNYQPPEDALDYVLVLPEDATGEVVEQAIELKGIDGFSVWTTGEQEGLPQRPTFTGEFDIEYTSLTSLEESGDKFAYDRFELDPEATEISVDANLSGSQVVEPTESSATGNVTLDLNDAGDIEYSLTVTGLDFGELVEGESAQTPENELDDVTMIHIHAAESGTNGSHAFNILDPHEQQESDLDITLNDDGSATISGVWNQSEQEIPEDLTEFIDRGGAPESDYYFQVHTTGNETGEIRGQISLETTTDFPDPVTSQEHQLFYVNEGRLAVEINGEVEIADRDTYVHIAPGNEYAIANFSNETVEALSISIPTLEEPNMTGELYPSPVTPLGNIPTNRQVFLGDEADFFNESQKTNLYRYVYDVAPGFTDFTVEPITIDNVEYDGTFINAAINPSTQELVFANGVYQVLEGDLGKPEGLIEILREDYAVAGREGVIALEFYNTTKDLDTVADEVAQLPQDTQDGLSPDTVVTLPFGELVEQYDWLVIPAEEFAFDVFRDSAGNPTPIVGTGWSVEEYESRRQIFAGGGDDEIYATKEDKVFGEGGNDFIDASGGLGRNRLYGNEGDDSIFVNVSDRAFGGDGNDFINAAVGVGQPGETISGGNYIDGGNGSDYLLAGSNSELHGGNGNDTLQISDGGGNLLYGEAGSDEFWIAKGQLPDAVAVEYPEGTDALLPEGVSLPELVDTRNTIMDFELGVDRIYISDIEGVSSFEDLQLLPAFGDLGSTSIATEFTEDGTSKEISLANVAGVIFNELTADDFIFA
;
A
#
# COMPACT_ATOMS: atom_id res chain seq x y z
N MET A 1 18.61 19.01 24.53
CA MET A 1 17.17 18.73 24.72
C MET A 1 17.05 17.24 24.45
N THR A 2 16.36 16.49 25.30
CA THR A 2 16.58 15.03 25.42
C THR A 2 15.50 14.26 24.71
N HIS A 3 15.91 13.26 23.90
CA HIS A 3 15.05 12.30 23.23
C HIS A 3 13.97 11.75 24.15
N SER A 4 12.73 11.86 23.69
CA SER A 4 11.64 10.95 24.00
C SER A 4 11.33 10.22 22.70
N THR A 5 11.56 8.92 22.72
CA THR A 5 10.87 7.88 21.94
C THR A 5 9.78 8.34 20.97
N GLY A 6 9.93 7.96 19.69
CA GLY A 6 8.82 7.59 18.80
C GLY A 6 7.79 8.65 18.38
N ASN A 7 7.78 9.84 18.99
CA ASN A 7 6.88 10.91 18.56
C ASN A 7 7.44 11.64 17.34
N THR A 8 7.04 11.18 16.15
CA THR A 8 6.70 12.07 15.04
C THR A 8 5.53 12.96 15.47
N VAL A 9 5.81 13.91 16.39
CA VAL A 9 4.97 15.11 16.47
C VAL A 9 5.11 15.76 15.10
N GLY A 10 4.06 15.69 14.28
CA GLY A 10 4.01 16.35 12.99
C GLY A 10 4.50 17.79 13.16
N VAL A 11 5.69 18.07 12.63
CA VAL A 11 6.31 19.38 12.76
C VAL A 11 5.46 20.31 11.91
N GLU A 12 4.70 21.21 12.53
CA GLU A 12 3.81 22.16 11.84
C GLU A 12 4.55 22.83 10.67
N GLY A 13 4.31 22.38 9.44
CA GLY A 13 4.89 22.94 8.22
C GLY A 13 5.76 22.01 7.35
N ILE A 14 6.04 20.76 7.74
CA ILE A 14 6.70 19.79 6.85
C ILE A 14 5.65 18.78 6.36
N THR A 15 5.30 18.85 5.08
CA THR A 15 4.46 17.85 4.42
C THR A 15 5.34 16.69 3.97
N ILE A 16 5.24 15.55 4.65
CA ILE A 16 5.82 14.30 4.11
C ILE A 16 4.98 13.91 2.88
N PRO A 17 5.59 13.64 1.72
CA PRO A 17 4.88 13.11 0.55
C PRO A 17 4.23 11.76 0.89
N THR A 18 2.89 11.66 0.79
CA THR A 18 2.12 10.47 1.19
C THR A 18 1.76 9.54 0.03
N GLY A 19 2.02 9.94 -1.22
CA GLY A 19 1.62 9.22 -2.42
C GLY A 19 2.79 8.91 -3.37
N VAL A 20 2.58 7.94 -4.25
CA VAL A 20 3.48 7.60 -5.35
C VAL A 20 3.44 8.71 -6.42
N VAL A 21 4.58 9.03 -7.02
CA VAL A 21 4.67 9.93 -8.17
C VAL A 21 4.32 9.13 -9.43
N GLU A 22 3.11 9.33 -9.96
CA GLU A 22 2.62 8.64 -11.17
C GLU A 22 3.16 9.26 -12.48
N ASP A 23 3.41 10.58 -12.49
CA ASP A 23 3.87 11.33 -13.67
C ASP A 23 5.37 11.70 -13.56
N TYR A 24 5.67 12.81 -12.87
CA TYR A 24 7.04 13.27 -12.62
C TYR A 24 7.14 14.14 -11.36
N SER A 25 8.36 14.36 -10.88
CA SER A 25 8.68 15.33 -9.83
C SER A 25 9.96 16.11 -10.18
N ILE A 26 10.01 17.37 -9.76
CA ILE A 26 11.18 18.26 -9.91
C ILE A 26 11.46 18.89 -8.55
N VAL A 27 12.71 18.78 -8.09
CA VAL A 27 13.11 19.14 -6.73
C VAL A 27 14.46 19.84 -6.78
N GLU A 28 14.53 21.10 -6.36
CA GLU A 28 15.80 21.78 -6.11
C GLU A 28 16.51 21.12 -4.90
N ARG A 29 17.83 20.91 -4.99
CA ARG A 29 18.63 20.27 -3.92
C ARG A 29 18.39 20.88 -2.54
N ASP A 30 18.27 22.21 -2.49
CA ASP A 30 18.14 22.98 -1.26
C ASP A 30 16.66 23.28 -0.89
N ASP A 31 15.67 22.72 -1.60
CA ASP A 31 14.24 22.92 -1.37
C ASP A 31 13.85 22.58 0.08
N SER A 32 13.48 23.64 0.82
CA SER A 32 13.12 23.59 2.24
C SER A 32 11.88 22.78 2.58
N THR A 33 11.02 22.45 1.60
CA THR A 33 9.80 21.66 1.81
C THR A 33 10.08 20.17 1.95
N ARG A 34 11.18 19.69 1.37
CA ARG A 34 11.55 18.26 1.37
C ARG A 34 11.86 17.73 2.78
N PRO A 35 11.52 16.46 3.08
CA PRO A 35 11.93 15.80 4.32
C PRO A 35 13.44 15.87 4.53
N ALA A 36 13.87 16.14 5.76
CA ALA A 36 15.29 16.16 6.11
C ALA A 36 15.52 15.74 7.56
N VAL A 37 16.64 15.04 7.79
CA VAL A 37 17.06 14.54 9.10
C VAL A 37 18.49 14.91 9.46
N TYR A 38 18.78 14.94 10.75
CA TYR A 38 20.13 14.87 11.29
C TYR A 38 20.41 13.46 11.82
N ALA A 39 21.38 12.78 11.21
CA ALA A 39 21.97 11.52 11.68
C ALA A 39 23.49 11.55 11.43
N SER A 40 24.27 10.78 12.18
CA SER A 40 25.76 10.75 12.11
C SER A 40 26.49 12.11 12.24
N GLY A 41 25.78 13.17 12.67
CA GLY A 41 26.30 14.54 12.71
C GLY A 41 26.24 15.29 11.37
N ASP A 42 25.49 14.73 10.42
CA ASP A 42 25.29 15.20 9.05
C ASP A 42 23.85 15.72 8.89
N LEU A 43 23.56 16.29 7.71
CA LEU A 43 22.23 16.62 7.25
C LEU A 43 21.94 15.78 6.00
N TYR A 44 20.87 15.00 6.04
CA TYR A 44 20.38 14.22 4.90
C TYR A 44 19.03 14.77 4.48
N THR A 45 18.89 15.17 3.21
CA THR A 45 17.67 15.74 2.63
C THR A 45 17.15 14.81 1.55
N SER A 46 15.89 14.37 1.63
CA SER A 46 15.29 13.45 0.65
C SER A 46 14.86 14.21 -0.61
N LEU A 47 15.53 13.97 -1.74
CA LEU A 47 15.09 14.45 -3.05
C LEU A 47 13.92 13.59 -3.56
N SER A 48 13.98 12.27 -3.35
CA SER A 48 12.84 11.34 -3.50
C SER A 48 12.79 10.35 -2.34
N THR A 49 11.60 10.16 -1.78
CA THR A 49 11.33 9.18 -0.71
C THR A 49 10.95 7.82 -1.26
N THR A 50 11.08 6.78 -0.44
CA THR A 50 10.64 5.41 -0.71
C THR A 50 9.13 5.32 -1.00
N ARG A 51 8.32 6.25 -0.48
CA ARG A 51 6.87 6.31 -0.74
C ARG A 51 6.54 6.89 -2.11
N GLU A 52 7.27 7.92 -2.55
CA GLU A 52 7.11 8.55 -3.86
C GLU A 52 7.49 7.61 -5.03
N THR A 53 8.30 6.60 -4.76
CA THR A 53 8.90 5.70 -5.75
C THR A 53 8.34 4.27 -5.71
N ASP A 54 7.28 4.03 -4.93
CA ASP A 54 6.71 2.70 -4.67
C ASP A 54 7.78 1.64 -4.25
N PHE A 55 8.67 2.04 -3.34
CA PHE A 55 9.77 1.22 -2.79
C PHE A 55 10.89 0.84 -3.77
N ASP A 56 10.91 1.36 -5.00
CA ASP A 56 11.97 1.04 -5.97
C ASP A 56 13.33 1.68 -5.60
N PHE A 57 13.32 2.90 -5.06
CA PHE A 57 14.53 3.60 -4.61
C PHE A 57 14.22 4.76 -3.65
N ASN A 58 15.25 5.34 -3.03
CA ASN A 58 15.19 6.70 -2.50
C ASN A 58 16.44 7.47 -2.92
N PHE A 59 16.37 8.80 -2.93
CA PHE A 59 17.43 9.67 -3.42
C PHE A 59 17.61 10.86 -2.49
N PHE A 60 18.85 11.24 -2.19
CA PHE A 60 19.19 12.24 -1.19
C PHE A 60 20.28 13.21 -1.64
N ASP A 61 20.24 14.42 -1.07
CA ASP A 61 21.43 15.25 -0.85
C ASP A 61 21.99 15.00 0.56
N PHE A 62 23.24 14.57 0.65
CA PHE A 62 23.95 14.36 1.90
C PHE A 62 24.98 15.48 2.11
N PHE A 63 24.73 16.33 3.10
CA PHE A 63 25.65 17.36 3.53
C PHE A 63 26.40 16.93 4.80
N LEU A 64 27.71 16.83 4.70
CA LEU A 64 28.60 16.43 5.79
C LEU A 64 29.40 17.63 6.31
N PRO A 65 29.18 18.10 7.54
CA PRO A 65 30.10 19.02 8.22
C PRO A 65 31.50 18.42 8.37
N VAL A 66 32.50 19.25 8.65
CA VAL A 66 33.86 18.76 8.94
C VAL A 66 33.86 17.80 10.14
N ASN A 67 34.34 16.57 9.94
CA ASN A 67 34.27 15.38 10.82
C ASN A 67 32.92 14.62 10.88
N GLY A 68 31.90 15.07 10.15
CA GLY A 68 30.67 14.31 9.88
C GLY A 68 30.89 13.12 8.95
N GLY A 69 29.92 12.23 8.88
CA GLY A 69 29.92 10.96 8.15
C GLY A 69 29.71 9.74 9.06
N PRO A 70 28.97 8.71 8.60
CA PRO A 70 28.66 7.53 9.40
C PRO A 70 29.89 6.64 9.65
N PRO A 71 29.98 5.99 10.84
CA PRO A 71 30.99 4.97 11.10
C PRO A 71 30.78 3.75 10.19
N PRO A 72 31.78 2.85 10.05
CA PRO A 72 31.65 1.65 9.22
C PRO A 72 30.42 0.79 9.54
N HIS A 73 29.66 0.44 8.51
CA HIS A 73 28.42 -0.33 8.53
C HIS A 73 28.27 -1.11 7.22
N TYR A 74 27.19 -1.89 7.09
CA TYR A 74 26.74 -2.47 5.82
C TYR A 74 25.22 -2.44 5.76
N HIS A 75 24.64 -2.55 4.56
CA HIS A 75 23.20 -2.60 4.34
C HIS A 75 22.80 -4.06 4.04
N PRO A 76 21.78 -4.64 4.70
CA PRO A 76 21.35 -6.01 4.45
C PRO A 76 20.36 -6.15 3.28
N PHE A 77 19.74 -5.04 2.84
CA PHE A 77 18.68 -5.02 1.83
C PHE A 77 18.98 -4.08 0.66
N GLU A 78 19.58 -2.92 0.93
CA GLU A 78 19.82 -1.86 -0.05
C GLU A 78 21.23 -1.88 -0.63
N HIS A 79 21.35 -1.60 -1.92
CA HIS A 79 22.60 -1.07 -2.48
C HIS A 79 22.63 0.45 -2.26
N GLU A 80 23.79 1.03 -1.97
CA GLU A 80 23.97 2.50 -1.89
C GLU A 80 25.00 2.97 -2.94
N ILE A 81 24.75 4.14 -3.55
CA ILE A 81 25.69 4.80 -4.46
C ILE A 81 25.82 6.28 -4.11
N TRP A 82 27.05 6.79 -4.11
CA TRP A 82 27.39 8.19 -3.84
C TRP A 82 28.02 8.84 -5.05
N HIS A 83 27.65 10.08 -5.34
CA HIS A 83 28.33 10.96 -6.29
C HIS A 83 28.74 12.28 -5.62
N ILE A 84 30.04 12.51 -5.45
CA ILE A 84 30.57 13.67 -4.71
C ILE A 84 30.38 14.94 -5.54
N THR A 85 29.57 15.88 -5.04
CA THR A 85 29.24 17.15 -5.71
C THR A 85 30.01 18.35 -5.19
N ASP A 86 30.50 18.33 -3.95
CA ASP A 86 31.32 19.41 -3.38
C ASP A 86 32.38 18.85 -2.42
N GLY A 87 33.67 19.08 -2.70
CA GLY A 87 34.76 18.88 -1.74
C GLY A 87 35.43 17.49 -1.75
N GLU A 88 35.85 17.02 -0.57
CA GLU A 88 36.62 15.77 -0.42
C GLU A 88 36.03 14.86 0.68
N PHE A 89 35.90 13.57 0.36
CA PHE A 89 35.38 12.53 1.26
C PHE A 89 36.47 11.47 1.51
N GLN A 90 36.69 11.09 2.77
CA GLN A 90 37.40 9.85 3.08
C GLN A 90 36.41 8.71 3.15
N PHE A 91 36.49 7.74 2.24
CA PHE A 91 35.79 6.45 2.37
C PHE A 91 36.64 5.43 3.13
N ASN A 92 35.95 4.53 3.81
CA ASN A 92 36.45 3.35 4.53
C ASN A 92 35.77 2.12 3.94
N LEU A 93 36.47 1.39 3.07
CA LEU A 93 35.92 0.29 2.27
C LEU A 93 36.58 -1.06 2.63
N GLY A 94 36.07 -2.13 2.01
CA GLY A 94 36.60 -3.49 2.15
C GLY A 94 36.22 -4.14 3.48
N ASP A 95 36.74 -5.35 3.71
CA ASP A 95 36.46 -6.09 4.94
C ASP A 95 36.74 -5.24 6.18
N GLN A 96 35.74 -5.11 7.04
CA GLN A 96 35.81 -4.33 8.28
C GLN A 96 36.14 -2.83 8.09
N GLY A 97 35.98 -2.27 6.87
CA GLY A 97 36.21 -0.86 6.57
C GLY A 97 37.69 -0.42 6.68
N GLU A 98 38.64 -1.36 6.64
CA GLU A 98 40.06 -1.08 6.86
C GLU A 98 40.74 -0.31 5.70
N LEU A 99 40.15 -0.28 4.50
CA LEU A 99 40.74 0.32 3.31
C LEU A 99 40.28 1.78 3.14
N GLY A 100 41.11 2.71 3.62
CA GLY A 100 40.86 4.14 3.48
C GLY A 100 41.28 4.72 2.13
N ILE A 101 40.40 5.50 1.48
CA ILE A 101 40.72 6.32 0.31
C ILE A 101 40.10 7.72 0.46
N VAL A 102 40.84 8.77 0.08
CA VAL A 102 40.30 10.15 0.04
C VAL A 102 40.00 10.51 -1.41
N VAL A 103 38.74 10.80 -1.72
CA VAL A 103 38.25 11.05 -3.07
C VAL A 103 37.75 12.50 -3.25
N PRO A 104 38.01 13.12 -4.41
CA PRO A 104 37.51 14.45 -4.74
C PRO A 104 36.08 14.43 -5.30
N GLU A 105 35.50 15.63 -5.42
CA GLU A 105 34.40 16.01 -6.32
C GLU A 105 34.45 15.31 -7.69
N GLY A 106 33.29 14.98 -8.24
CA GLY A 106 33.15 14.20 -9.48
C GLY A 106 33.42 12.70 -9.33
N THR A 107 33.85 12.22 -8.15
CA THR A 107 34.00 10.78 -7.88
C THR A 107 32.64 10.12 -7.65
N THR A 108 32.46 8.93 -8.24
CA THR A 108 31.31 8.04 -7.95
C THR A 108 31.78 6.78 -7.22
N VAL A 109 31.05 6.38 -6.18
CA VAL A 109 31.34 5.18 -5.36
C VAL A 109 30.06 4.36 -5.20
N PHE A 110 30.11 3.06 -5.47
CA PHE A 110 29.03 2.10 -5.25
C PHE A 110 29.38 1.15 -4.10
N GLY A 111 28.53 1.12 -3.08
CA GLY A 111 28.56 0.20 -1.94
C GLY A 111 27.42 -0.80 -2.06
N PRO A 112 27.67 -2.03 -2.57
CA PRO A 112 26.60 -3.00 -2.72
C PRO A 112 26.14 -3.60 -1.39
N ILE A 113 24.94 -4.19 -1.39
CA ILE A 113 24.38 -4.98 -0.29
C ILE A 113 25.44 -5.88 0.34
N ASN A 114 25.41 -5.99 1.67
CA ASN A 114 26.30 -6.80 2.50
C ASN A 114 27.79 -6.39 2.49
N LYS A 115 28.23 -5.38 1.72
CA LYS A 115 29.61 -4.90 1.76
C LYS A 115 29.78 -3.74 2.74
N THR A 116 30.91 -3.76 3.47
CA THR A 116 31.16 -2.80 4.56
C THR A 116 31.72 -1.49 4.02
N HIS A 117 31.00 -0.40 4.27
CA HIS A 117 31.43 0.96 3.97
C HIS A 117 31.23 1.90 5.16
N GLY A 118 31.95 3.01 5.12
CA GLY A 118 31.74 4.18 5.96
C GLY A 118 32.47 5.34 5.31
N TYR A 119 32.14 6.58 5.68
CA TYR A 119 32.79 7.73 5.07
C TYR A 119 32.83 8.93 6.01
N ARG A 120 33.68 9.91 5.71
CA ARG A 120 33.89 11.09 6.53
C ARG A 120 34.38 12.30 5.76
N ASN A 121 33.81 13.48 6.00
CA ASN A 121 34.43 14.74 5.58
C ASN A 121 35.61 15.06 6.53
N LEU A 122 36.82 15.26 5.98
CA LEU A 122 38.03 15.51 6.79
C LEU A 122 38.31 16.98 7.10
N ASP A 123 38.22 17.88 6.11
CA ASP A 123 38.51 19.33 6.26
C ASP A 123 38.01 20.15 5.05
N SER A 124 36.77 19.92 4.57
CA SER A 124 36.18 20.69 3.46
C SER A 124 35.33 21.88 3.93
N THR A 125 35.45 23.00 3.22
CA THR A 125 34.51 24.14 3.26
C THR A 125 34.01 24.50 1.86
N ALA A 126 33.89 23.50 0.98
CA ALA A 126 33.47 23.68 -0.40
C ALA A 126 32.01 24.15 -0.47
N SER A 127 31.13 23.48 0.27
CA SER A 127 29.70 23.80 0.36
C SER A 127 29.34 24.41 1.72
N VAL A 128 28.21 25.11 1.78
CA VAL A 128 27.65 25.72 3.01
C VAL A 128 26.14 25.55 3.03
N ILE A 129 25.59 25.02 4.13
CA ILE A 129 24.16 25.07 4.45
C ILE A 129 23.97 25.92 5.71
N GLY A 130 23.10 26.93 5.61
CA GLY A 130 22.86 27.90 6.68
C GLY A 130 24.14 28.62 7.11
N VAL A 131 24.67 28.20 8.26
CA VAL A 131 25.94 28.70 8.84
C VAL A 131 27.04 27.63 8.94
N THR A 132 26.79 26.40 8.48
CA THR A 132 27.70 25.26 8.59
C THR A 132 28.45 25.04 7.27
N PRO A 133 29.80 25.10 7.23
CA PRO A 133 30.58 24.67 6.07
C PRO A 133 30.83 23.15 6.08
N GLY A 134 30.93 22.56 4.89
CA GLY A 134 31.07 21.11 4.74
C GLY A 134 31.37 20.66 3.30
N ALA A 135 31.02 19.42 3.03
CA ALA A 135 31.12 18.73 1.74
C ALA A 135 29.73 18.16 1.39
N ARG A 136 29.44 17.96 0.09
CA ARG A 136 28.18 17.35 -0.37
C ARG A 136 28.42 16.15 -1.26
N THR A 137 27.50 15.20 -1.18
CA THR A 137 27.36 14.09 -2.12
C THR A 137 25.89 13.85 -2.34
N LEU A 138 25.52 13.50 -3.58
CA LEU A 138 24.24 12.82 -3.79
C LEU A 138 24.40 11.39 -3.27
N SER A 139 23.34 10.83 -2.68
CA SER A 139 23.25 9.40 -2.37
C SER A 139 21.93 8.83 -2.86
N MET A 140 21.93 7.58 -3.28
CA MET A 140 20.72 6.85 -3.68
C MET A 140 20.79 5.44 -3.12
N THR A 141 19.68 4.94 -2.58
CA THR A 141 19.55 3.51 -2.26
C THR A 141 18.48 2.83 -3.08
N THR A 142 18.72 1.56 -3.42
CA THR A 142 17.73 0.69 -4.06
C THR A 142 17.85 -0.77 -3.57
N PRO A 143 16.75 -1.43 -3.19
CA PRO A 143 15.39 -0.89 -3.08
C PRO A 143 15.29 0.26 -2.05
N GLY A 144 14.21 1.05 -2.10
CA GLY A 144 13.99 2.15 -1.16
C GLY A 144 13.67 1.62 0.24
N ALA A 145 14.43 2.10 1.24
CA ALA A 145 14.13 1.89 2.67
C ALA A 145 14.98 2.77 3.63
N LEU A 146 16.15 3.28 3.18
CA LEU A 146 17.06 4.03 4.05
C LEU A 146 16.46 5.31 4.69
N ASP A 147 15.56 5.99 3.99
CA ASP A 147 14.77 7.13 4.53
C ASP A 147 13.80 6.69 5.62
N LEU A 148 13.15 5.53 5.48
CA LEU A 148 12.32 4.95 6.54
C LEU A 148 13.16 4.56 7.77
N PHE A 149 14.39 4.09 7.57
CA PHE A 149 15.35 3.91 8.67
C PHE A 149 15.68 5.25 9.33
N PHE A 150 15.90 6.31 8.55
CA PHE A 150 16.18 7.65 9.07
C PHE A 150 14.98 8.26 9.83
N ASP A 151 13.76 8.17 9.31
CA ASP A 151 12.55 8.65 10.00
C ASP A 151 12.35 7.96 11.35
N PHE A 152 12.80 6.70 11.46
CA PHE A 152 12.74 5.95 12.71
C PHE A 152 13.91 6.23 13.69
N ALA A 153 15.14 6.36 13.18
CA ALA A 153 16.36 6.39 14.00
C ALA A 153 17.07 7.77 14.10
N ALA A 154 16.73 8.73 13.23
CA ALA A 154 17.37 10.04 13.16
C ALA A 154 16.55 11.13 13.89
N GLN A 155 17.04 12.38 13.83
CA GLN A 155 16.33 13.54 14.36
C GLN A 155 15.82 14.40 13.19
N SER A 156 14.50 14.58 13.06
CA SER A 156 13.91 15.46 12.04
C SER A 156 14.44 16.91 12.13
N VAL A 157 14.65 17.54 10.98
CA VAL A 157 15.15 18.91 10.85
C VAL A 157 13.98 19.89 10.90
N ILE A 158 14.07 20.90 11.78
CA ILE A 158 13.03 21.95 11.94
C ILE A 158 13.47 23.27 11.30
N ASP A 159 14.79 23.50 11.20
CA ASP A 159 15.39 24.75 10.73
C ASP A 159 16.73 24.41 10.06
N ARG A 160 16.78 24.47 8.72
CA ARG A 160 18.00 24.18 7.93
C ARG A 160 19.08 25.26 8.08
N ASP A 161 18.72 26.48 8.50
CA ASP A 161 19.69 27.55 8.77
C ASP A 161 20.41 27.38 10.12
N ALA A 162 19.88 26.52 11.00
CA ALA A 162 20.47 26.24 12.30
C ALA A 162 21.82 25.49 12.16
N PRO A 163 22.76 25.68 13.11
CA PRO A 163 24.00 24.89 13.13
C PRO A 163 23.71 23.39 13.28
N ILE A 164 24.21 22.60 12.33
CA ILE A 164 24.03 21.14 12.30
C ILE A 164 24.60 20.52 13.59
N PRO A 165 23.89 19.59 14.27
CA PRO A 165 24.38 18.95 15.49
C PRO A 165 25.69 18.18 15.26
N THR A 166 26.70 18.40 16.10
CA THR A 166 27.94 17.60 16.05
C THR A 166 27.68 16.17 16.51
N PHE A 167 28.16 15.17 15.78
CA PHE A 167 28.08 13.77 16.18
C PHE A 167 28.67 13.52 17.58
N GLY A 168 27.92 12.81 18.42
CA GLY A 168 28.35 12.34 19.73
C GLY A 168 28.74 10.86 19.69
N GLU A 169 29.09 10.30 20.85
CA GLU A 169 29.08 8.84 21.02
C GLU A 169 27.61 8.37 21.01
N PRO A 170 27.26 7.31 20.26
CA PRO A 170 25.89 6.79 20.22
C PRO A 170 25.36 6.41 21.62
N LEU A 171 24.07 6.64 21.82
CA LEU A 171 23.34 6.27 23.04
C LEU A 171 22.90 4.80 22.97
N PRO A 172 22.62 4.15 24.12
CA PRO A 172 22.02 2.81 24.17
C PRO A 172 20.74 2.67 23.33
N GLU A 173 19.93 3.73 23.26
CA GLU A 173 18.67 3.77 22.51
C GLU A 173 18.90 3.63 21.01
N ASP A 174 19.92 4.30 20.46
CA ASP A 174 20.26 4.27 19.04
C ASP A 174 20.54 2.83 18.57
N PHE A 175 21.19 2.02 19.42
CA PHE A 175 21.43 0.60 19.16
C PHE A 175 20.17 -0.27 19.30
N ILE A 176 19.25 0.08 20.21
CA ILE A 176 17.96 -0.60 20.36
C ILE A 176 17.10 -0.34 19.13
N ASN A 177 17.01 0.91 18.68
CA ASN A 177 16.27 1.28 17.47
C ASN A 177 16.86 0.60 16.25
N LEU A 178 18.18 0.63 16.06
CA LEU A 178 18.83 -0.08 14.96
C LEU A 178 18.47 -1.57 14.92
N ALA A 179 18.52 -2.24 16.08
CA ALA A 179 18.16 -3.65 16.20
C ALA A 179 16.66 -3.91 15.98
N LYS A 180 15.76 -3.03 16.45
CA LYS A 180 14.31 -3.12 16.21
C LYS A 180 13.98 -2.97 14.72
N PHE A 181 14.52 -1.96 14.05
CA PHE A 181 14.26 -1.70 12.63
C PHE A 181 14.77 -2.86 11.76
N SER A 182 16.03 -3.25 11.95
CA SER A 182 16.65 -4.37 11.22
C SER A 182 15.90 -5.69 11.45
N ALA A 183 15.47 -6.00 12.68
CA ALA A 183 14.71 -7.21 12.97
C ALA A 183 13.28 -7.21 12.40
N ARG A 184 12.68 -6.04 12.19
CA ARG A 184 11.34 -5.90 11.60
C ARG A 184 11.37 -5.96 10.08
N THR A 185 12.39 -5.36 9.45
CA THR A 185 12.37 -5.04 8.02
C THR A 185 13.46 -5.76 7.20
N ASN A 186 14.52 -6.24 7.86
CA ASN A 186 15.80 -6.62 7.23
C ASN A 186 16.49 -5.50 6.43
N ALA A 187 16.05 -4.24 6.59
CA ALA A 187 16.55 -3.06 5.88
C ALA A 187 17.31 -2.08 6.80
N GLY A 188 17.76 -0.97 6.23
CA GLY A 188 18.60 0.03 6.89
C GLY A 188 20.05 -0.42 7.00
N ILE A 189 20.72 -0.07 8.10
CA ILE A 189 22.15 -0.35 8.30
C ILE A 189 22.39 -1.33 9.44
N THR A 190 23.52 -2.05 9.38
CA THR A 190 24.11 -2.74 10.53
C THR A 190 25.50 -2.18 10.80
N LEU A 191 25.68 -1.56 11.96
CA LEU A 191 26.96 -0.98 12.39
C LEU A 191 28.00 -2.09 12.61
N LEU A 192 29.17 -1.96 12.00
CA LEU A 192 30.26 -2.93 12.11
C LEU A 192 30.82 -3.05 13.53
N ALA A 193 30.71 -1.98 14.33
CA ALA A 193 31.08 -2.00 15.75
C ALA A 193 30.30 -3.06 16.55
N LEU A 194 29.18 -3.53 16.00
CA LEU A 194 28.32 -4.55 16.58
C LEU A 194 28.72 -5.95 16.11
N ASP A 195 29.01 -6.15 14.81
CA ASP A 195 29.64 -7.40 14.31
C ASP A 195 31.11 -7.21 13.85
N PRO A 196 32.07 -7.18 14.80
CA PRO A 196 33.49 -7.04 14.49
C PRO A 196 34.11 -8.33 13.90
N ASN A 197 33.32 -9.36 13.59
CA ASN A 197 33.78 -10.55 12.87
C ASN A 197 33.01 -10.78 11.56
N TYR A 198 32.10 -9.88 11.20
CA TYR A 198 31.36 -9.91 9.96
C TYR A 198 32.27 -10.06 8.76
N GLN A 199 31.86 -10.89 7.80
CA GLN A 199 32.50 -11.03 6.49
C GLN A 199 31.38 -11.00 5.45
N PRO A 200 31.53 -10.22 4.37
CA PRO A 200 30.55 -10.22 3.28
C PRO A 200 30.44 -11.62 2.66
N PRO A 201 29.26 -12.01 2.12
CA PRO A 201 29.09 -13.22 1.33
C PRO A 201 30.10 -13.32 0.17
N GLU A 202 30.54 -14.54 -0.18
CA GLU A 202 31.50 -14.77 -1.28
C GLU A 202 30.96 -14.34 -2.67
N ASP A 203 29.65 -14.15 -2.79
CA ASP A 203 28.91 -13.72 -3.98
C ASP A 203 28.41 -12.27 -3.95
N ALA A 204 28.79 -11.48 -2.93
CA ALA A 204 28.47 -10.05 -2.88
C ALA A 204 29.20 -9.26 -4.01
N LEU A 205 28.46 -8.44 -4.75
CA LEU A 205 28.94 -7.66 -5.91
C LEU A 205 30.17 -6.80 -5.58
N ASP A 206 30.97 -6.46 -6.58
CA ASP A 206 32.14 -5.59 -6.42
C ASP A 206 31.76 -4.16 -6.00
N TYR A 207 32.60 -3.51 -5.19
CA TYR A 207 32.56 -2.05 -5.10
C TYR A 207 32.90 -1.47 -6.47
N VAL A 208 32.17 -0.47 -6.93
CA VAL A 208 32.57 0.34 -8.08
C VAL A 208 33.12 1.67 -7.59
N LEU A 209 34.29 2.06 -8.09
CA LEU A 209 34.90 3.36 -7.83
C LEU A 209 35.28 4.00 -9.17
N VAL A 210 34.70 5.16 -9.49
CA VAL A 210 35.03 5.94 -10.69
C VAL A 210 35.56 7.30 -10.28
N LEU A 211 36.86 7.52 -10.48
CA LEU A 211 37.48 8.83 -10.25
C LEU A 211 37.29 9.75 -11.47
N PRO A 212 37.21 11.08 -11.29
CA PRO A 212 37.25 12.03 -12.39
C PRO A 212 38.62 12.02 -13.09
N GLU A 213 38.68 12.53 -14.32
CA GLU A 213 39.91 12.51 -15.13
C GLU A 213 41.05 13.38 -14.58
N ASP A 214 40.72 14.41 -13.78
CA ASP A 214 41.65 15.35 -13.19
C ASP A 214 42.14 14.93 -11.79
N ALA A 215 41.67 13.79 -11.27
CA ALA A 215 42.19 13.21 -10.04
C ALA A 215 43.70 13.01 -10.12
N THR A 216 44.47 13.44 -9.11
CA THR A 216 45.94 13.38 -9.14
C THR A 216 46.57 13.03 -7.80
N GLY A 217 47.77 12.45 -7.85
CA GLY A 217 48.59 12.21 -6.66
C GLY A 217 48.17 10.96 -5.88
N GLU A 218 48.07 11.09 -4.56
CA GLU A 218 47.92 9.95 -3.64
C GLU A 218 46.62 9.15 -3.86
N VAL A 219 45.51 9.81 -4.23
CA VAL A 219 44.24 9.14 -4.56
C VAL A 219 44.38 8.17 -5.74
N VAL A 220 45.18 8.53 -6.76
CA VAL A 220 45.41 7.67 -7.93
C VAL A 220 46.30 6.48 -7.56
N GLU A 221 47.30 6.69 -6.70
CA GLU A 221 48.13 5.60 -6.18
C GLU A 221 47.29 4.62 -5.34
N GLN A 222 46.42 5.13 -4.45
CA GLN A 222 45.48 4.33 -3.64
C GLN A 222 44.46 3.57 -4.50
N ALA A 223 43.87 4.22 -5.51
CA ALA A 223 42.93 3.58 -6.44
C ALA A 223 43.57 2.46 -7.28
N ILE A 224 44.83 2.60 -7.66
CA ILE A 224 45.61 1.52 -8.31
C ILE A 224 45.87 0.35 -7.35
N GLU A 225 46.03 0.61 -6.05
CA GLU A 225 46.13 -0.45 -5.05
C GLU A 225 44.78 -1.16 -4.84
N LEU A 226 43.67 -0.43 -4.70
CA LEU A 226 42.31 -0.99 -4.59
C LEU A 226 41.94 -1.89 -5.79
N LYS A 227 42.26 -1.45 -7.02
CA LYS A 227 42.10 -2.24 -8.25
C LYS A 227 42.84 -3.59 -8.23
N GLY A 228 43.83 -3.75 -7.36
CA GLY A 228 44.58 -4.99 -7.17
C GLY A 228 43.96 -5.95 -6.14
N ILE A 229 42.85 -5.58 -5.50
CA ILE A 229 42.16 -6.32 -4.45
C ILE A 229 40.89 -6.96 -5.06
N ASP A 230 40.59 -8.19 -4.63
CA ASP A 230 39.38 -8.90 -5.02
C ASP A 230 38.15 -8.18 -4.43
N GLY A 231 37.04 -8.10 -5.16
CA GLY A 231 35.86 -7.37 -4.70
C GLY A 231 35.80 -5.88 -5.09
N PHE A 232 36.72 -5.38 -5.93
CA PHE A 232 36.81 -3.97 -6.36
C PHE A 232 36.95 -3.80 -7.88
N SER A 233 36.05 -3.01 -8.46
CA SER A 233 36.07 -2.55 -9.85
C SER A 233 36.36 -1.04 -9.90
N VAL A 234 37.58 -0.66 -10.29
CA VAL A 234 38.07 0.73 -10.24
C VAL A 234 38.35 1.29 -11.63
N TRP A 235 37.79 2.47 -11.92
CA TRP A 235 37.74 3.13 -13.22
C TRP A 235 38.05 4.64 -13.13
N THR A 236 38.19 5.29 -14.30
CA THR A 236 38.26 6.75 -14.46
C THR A 236 37.35 7.22 -15.59
N THR A 237 36.83 8.46 -15.53
CA THR A 237 36.03 9.02 -16.65
C THR A 237 36.89 9.33 -17.89
N GLY A 238 38.15 9.75 -17.69
CA GLY A 238 39.14 10.02 -18.76
C GLY A 238 40.37 9.09 -18.75
N GLU A 239 41.37 9.37 -19.60
CA GLU A 239 42.61 8.60 -19.70
C GLU A 239 43.54 8.82 -18.48
N GLN A 240 43.71 7.81 -17.63
CA GLN A 240 44.61 7.86 -16.47
C GLN A 240 45.66 6.73 -16.46
N GLU A 241 46.93 7.03 -16.14
CA GLU A 241 48.00 6.01 -16.18
C GLU A 241 47.83 4.94 -15.07
N GLY A 242 47.43 3.72 -15.47
CA GLY A 242 47.32 2.55 -14.59
C GLY A 242 45.87 2.14 -14.27
N LEU A 243 44.92 3.05 -14.43
CA LEU A 243 43.49 2.81 -14.30
C LEU A 243 42.83 2.60 -15.68
N PRO A 244 41.69 1.90 -15.77
CA PRO A 244 40.93 1.77 -17.00
C PRO A 244 39.91 2.93 -17.14
N GLN A 245 39.77 3.48 -18.33
CA GLN A 245 38.71 4.44 -18.61
C GLN A 245 37.34 3.74 -18.67
N ARG A 246 36.29 4.40 -18.18
CA ARG A 246 34.89 4.01 -18.37
C ARG A 246 34.50 4.01 -19.86
N PRO A 247 33.62 3.10 -20.31
CA PRO A 247 33.09 3.15 -21.66
C PRO A 247 32.13 4.32 -21.82
N THR A 248 32.13 4.91 -23.01
CA THR A 248 31.04 5.78 -23.48
C THR A 248 30.09 4.99 -24.39
N PHE A 249 28.84 5.44 -24.45
CA PHE A 249 27.81 4.90 -25.34
C PHE A 249 26.91 6.04 -25.84
N THR A 250 26.28 5.84 -26.99
CA THR A 250 25.23 6.76 -27.46
C THR A 250 23.89 6.24 -26.92
N GLY A 251 23.20 7.07 -26.13
CA GLY A 251 21.89 6.76 -25.57
C GLY A 251 20.75 7.19 -26.48
N GLU A 252 19.59 7.45 -25.88
CA GLU A 252 18.49 8.10 -26.59
C GLU A 252 18.88 9.53 -27.01
N PHE A 253 18.14 10.08 -27.98
CA PHE A 253 18.36 11.43 -28.54
C PHE A 253 19.76 11.67 -29.20
N ASP A 254 20.48 10.60 -29.56
CA ASP A 254 21.85 10.65 -30.10
C ASP A 254 22.91 11.28 -29.15
N ILE A 255 22.64 11.38 -27.85
CA ILE A 255 23.54 11.94 -26.81
C ILE A 255 24.63 10.92 -26.43
N GLU A 256 25.88 11.37 -26.21
CA GLU A 256 26.98 10.51 -25.71
C GLU A 256 27.04 10.53 -24.17
N TYR A 257 26.81 9.36 -23.58
CA TYR A 257 26.87 9.13 -22.13
C TYR A 257 28.19 8.45 -21.76
N THR A 258 28.75 8.80 -20.61
CA THR A 258 29.85 8.08 -19.94
C THR A 258 29.26 7.27 -18.78
N SER A 259 29.41 5.95 -18.79
CA SER A 259 28.80 5.13 -17.73
C SER A 259 29.60 5.16 -16.44
N LEU A 260 28.94 5.43 -15.31
CA LEU A 260 29.57 5.52 -13.99
C LEU A 260 29.31 4.25 -13.16
N THR A 261 28.14 3.63 -13.28
CA THR A 261 27.83 2.27 -12.82
C THR A 261 26.83 1.64 -13.80
N SER A 262 27.10 0.44 -14.30
CA SER A 262 26.21 -0.26 -15.22
C SER A 262 25.21 -1.18 -14.51
N LEU A 263 24.11 -1.55 -15.18
CA LEU A 263 23.13 -2.54 -14.68
C LEU A 263 23.80 -3.86 -14.24
N GLU A 264 24.75 -4.40 -15.02
CA GLU A 264 25.46 -5.63 -14.63
C GLU A 264 26.29 -5.45 -13.34
N GLU A 265 26.88 -4.26 -13.13
CA GLU A 265 27.64 -3.95 -11.92
C GLU A 265 26.73 -3.70 -10.69
N SER A 266 25.51 -3.19 -10.90
CA SER A 266 24.53 -2.95 -9.82
C SER A 266 23.68 -4.18 -9.47
N GLY A 267 23.76 -5.27 -10.23
CA GLY A 267 22.95 -6.47 -10.03
C GLY A 267 21.55 -6.36 -10.66
N ASP A 268 21.47 -5.74 -11.84
CA ASP A 268 20.27 -5.37 -12.57
C ASP A 268 19.33 -4.46 -11.76
N LYS A 269 19.91 -3.53 -10.98
CA LYS A 269 19.17 -2.59 -10.11
C LYS A 269 19.10 -1.15 -10.60
N PHE A 270 20.15 -0.66 -11.25
CA PHE A 270 20.17 0.66 -11.89
C PHE A 270 21.35 0.82 -12.86
N ALA A 271 21.21 1.72 -13.83
CA ALA A 271 22.33 2.33 -14.54
C ALA A 271 22.52 3.76 -13.99
N TYR A 272 23.77 4.17 -13.79
CA TYR A 272 24.14 5.51 -13.33
C TYR A 272 25.19 6.06 -14.30
N ASP A 273 24.82 7.07 -15.07
CA ASP A 273 25.60 7.60 -16.17
C ASP A 273 25.72 9.12 -16.06
N ARG A 274 26.63 9.73 -16.84
CA ARG A 274 26.70 11.19 -17.02
C ARG A 274 26.72 11.56 -18.49
N PHE A 275 26.24 12.75 -18.83
CA PHE A 275 26.34 13.29 -20.18
C PHE A 275 26.67 14.79 -20.17
N GLU A 276 27.17 15.25 -21.32
CA GLU A 276 27.35 16.66 -21.64
C GLU A 276 26.42 16.98 -22.83
N LEU A 277 25.67 18.08 -22.77
CA LEU A 277 24.78 18.51 -23.86
C LEU A 277 25.11 19.95 -24.26
N ASP A 278 25.69 20.12 -25.45
CA ASP A 278 26.04 21.43 -26.02
C ASP A 278 24.78 22.27 -26.34
N PRO A 279 24.87 23.61 -26.29
CA PRO A 279 23.81 24.52 -26.74
C PRO A 279 23.27 24.19 -28.13
N GLU A 280 21.94 24.04 -28.23
CA GLU A 280 21.26 23.94 -29.50
C GLU A 280 21.23 25.30 -30.21
N ALA A 281 21.37 25.27 -31.54
CA ALA A 281 21.42 26.48 -32.36
C ALA A 281 20.02 26.95 -32.77
N THR A 282 19.17 27.27 -31.78
CA THR A 282 17.81 27.79 -31.98
C THR A 282 17.79 29.34 -31.99
N GLU A 283 16.81 29.92 -32.70
CA GLU A 283 16.43 31.32 -32.50
C GLU A 283 15.44 31.32 -31.33
N ILE A 284 15.89 31.72 -30.13
CA ILE A 284 15.03 31.84 -28.95
C ILE A 284 14.11 33.04 -29.14
N SER A 285 12.82 32.80 -29.35
CA SER A 285 11.75 33.81 -29.22
C SER A 285 11.30 33.92 -27.76
N VAL A 286 10.87 35.12 -27.35
CA VAL A 286 10.23 35.35 -26.05
C VAL A 286 8.82 35.83 -26.31
N ASP A 287 7.84 35.06 -25.83
CA ASP A 287 6.44 35.19 -26.22
C ASP A 287 5.52 35.27 -24.99
N ALA A 288 4.25 35.61 -25.21
CA ALA A 288 3.20 35.45 -24.22
C ALA A 288 1.89 35.03 -24.87
N ASN A 289 1.33 33.88 -24.48
CA ASN A 289 0.05 33.40 -25.00
C ASN A 289 -1.07 33.73 -24.00
N LEU A 290 -1.99 34.65 -24.38
CA LEU A 290 -3.03 35.17 -23.50
C LEU A 290 -4.34 34.39 -23.65
N SER A 291 -4.94 33.99 -22.53
CA SER A 291 -6.26 33.36 -22.47
C SER A 291 -7.09 33.82 -21.25
N GLY A 292 -8.38 33.53 -21.26
CA GLY A 292 -9.26 33.73 -20.10
C GLY A 292 -8.96 32.78 -18.92
N SER A 293 -8.34 31.62 -19.19
CA SER A 293 -8.03 30.60 -18.18
C SER A 293 -6.83 30.95 -17.30
N GLN A 294 -5.93 31.82 -17.78
CA GLN A 294 -4.76 32.28 -17.02
C GLN A 294 -5.05 33.50 -16.11
N VAL A 295 -6.25 34.08 -16.19
CA VAL A 295 -6.67 35.13 -15.24
C VAL A 295 -6.92 34.46 -13.88
N VAL A 296 -6.41 35.08 -12.79
CA VAL A 296 -6.40 34.50 -11.43
C VAL A 296 -7.80 34.07 -10.95
N GLU A 297 -8.83 34.79 -11.37
CA GLU A 297 -10.22 34.32 -11.37
C GLU A 297 -10.62 34.08 -12.84
N PRO A 298 -10.62 32.82 -13.32
CA PRO A 298 -10.74 32.52 -14.75
C PRO A 298 -12.00 33.08 -15.39
N THR A 299 -11.87 33.52 -16.64
CA THR A 299 -12.95 34.13 -17.41
C THR A 299 -13.54 33.15 -18.42
N GLU A 300 -14.84 33.26 -18.71
CA GLU A 300 -15.52 32.49 -19.77
C GLU A 300 -15.21 33.03 -21.18
N SER A 301 -14.12 33.78 -21.34
CA SER A 301 -13.77 34.43 -22.60
C SER A 301 -13.25 33.44 -23.62
N SER A 302 -13.74 33.55 -24.86
CA SER A 302 -13.16 32.87 -26.02
C SER A 302 -12.13 33.73 -26.76
N ALA A 303 -11.74 34.87 -26.19
CA ALA A 303 -10.68 35.71 -26.74
C ALA A 303 -9.31 35.07 -26.49
N THR A 304 -8.37 35.35 -27.40
CA THR A 304 -6.98 34.91 -27.30
C THR A 304 -6.04 36.03 -27.69
N GLY A 305 -4.86 36.07 -27.09
CA GLY A 305 -3.74 36.91 -27.53
C GLY A 305 -2.48 36.08 -27.73
N ASN A 306 -1.59 36.55 -28.59
CA ASN A 306 -0.20 36.10 -28.67
C ASN A 306 0.69 37.34 -28.78
N VAL A 307 1.76 37.38 -28.00
CA VAL A 307 2.78 38.45 -27.99
C VAL A 307 4.09 37.86 -28.41
N THR A 308 4.84 38.56 -29.26
CA THR A 308 6.28 38.36 -29.46
C THR A 308 7.05 39.54 -28.86
N LEU A 309 8.21 39.28 -28.23
CA LEU A 309 9.10 40.27 -27.65
C LEU A 309 10.54 40.13 -28.18
N ASP A 310 11.13 41.25 -28.61
CA ASP A 310 12.50 41.35 -29.11
C ASP A 310 13.30 42.39 -28.31
N LEU A 311 14.43 42.01 -27.71
CA LEU A 311 15.37 42.94 -27.09
C LEU A 311 16.40 43.44 -28.11
N ASN A 312 16.49 44.76 -28.30
CA ASN A 312 17.41 45.33 -29.30
C ASN A 312 18.78 45.75 -28.73
N ASP A 313 19.74 46.08 -29.62
CA ASP A 313 21.12 46.55 -29.30
C ASP A 313 21.21 47.73 -28.29
N ALA A 314 20.11 48.45 -28.04
CA ALA A 314 20.03 49.56 -27.08
C ALA A 314 19.51 49.15 -25.70
N GLY A 315 18.97 47.93 -25.56
CA GLY A 315 18.28 47.46 -24.35
C GLY A 315 16.81 47.91 -24.27
N ASP A 316 16.21 48.31 -25.38
CA ASP A 316 14.77 48.59 -25.48
C ASP A 316 14.03 47.31 -25.95
N ILE A 317 12.79 47.10 -25.49
CA ILE A 317 11.98 45.92 -25.80
C ILE A 317 10.94 46.29 -26.87
N GLU A 318 11.09 45.73 -28.07
CA GLU A 318 10.08 45.81 -29.14
C GLU A 318 9.04 44.70 -28.90
N TYR A 319 7.74 45.01 -28.93
CA TYR A 319 6.68 44.01 -28.70
C TYR A 319 5.56 44.09 -29.76
N SER A 320 4.93 42.95 -30.02
CA SER A 320 3.79 42.82 -30.94
C SER A 320 2.75 41.84 -30.39
N LEU A 321 1.70 42.38 -29.76
CA LEU A 321 0.53 41.65 -29.27
C LEU A 321 -0.54 41.56 -30.37
N THR A 322 -0.94 40.36 -30.80
CA THR A 322 -2.11 40.15 -31.66
C THR A 322 -3.25 39.52 -30.87
N VAL A 323 -4.40 40.22 -30.79
CA VAL A 323 -5.60 39.79 -30.05
C VAL A 323 -6.72 39.43 -31.02
N THR A 324 -7.39 38.31 -30.77
CA THR A 324 -8.58 37.86 -31.48
C THR A 324 -9.77 37.80 -30.53
N GLY A 325 -10.92 38.34 -30.94
CA GLY A 325 -12.20 38.19 -30.25
C GLY A 325 -12.64 39.36 -29.36
N LEU A 326 -11.88 40.46 -29.30
CA LEU A 326 -12.20 41.70 -28.58
C LEU A 326 -12.27 42.90 -29.55
N ASP A 327 -12.96 43.99 -29.19
CA ASP A 327 -13.09 45.19 -30.03
C ASP A 327 -12.04 46.25 -29.72
N PHE A 328 -11.31 46.67 -30.76
CA PHE A 328 -10.37 47.78 -30.75
C PHE A 328 -10.83 48.95 -31.64
N GLY A 329 -11.95 48.82 -32.34
CA GLY A 329 -12.37 49.77 -33.37
C GLY A 329 -12.77 51.17 -32.86
N GLU A 330 -13.10 51.33 -31.58
CA GLU A 330 -13.26 52.67 -30.96
C GLU A 330 -11.91 53.37 -30.72
N LEU A 331 -10.79 52.64 -30.67
CA LEU A 331 -9.44 53.14 -30.40
C LEU A 331 -8.71 53.62 -31.67
N VAL A 332 -9.12 53.15 -32.85
CA VAL A 332 -8.44 53.43 -34.14
C VAL A 332 -9.14 54.57 -34.92
N GLU A 333 -8.46 55.69 -35.16
CA GLU A 333 -9.09 56.88 -35.77
C GLU A 333 -9.57 56.64 -37.21
N GLY A 334 -10.88 56.46 -37.36
CA GLY A 334 -11.58 56.43 -38.65
C GLY A 334 -12.07 55.06 -39.08
N GLU A 335 -11.76 54.02 -38.31
CA GLU A 335 -12.32 52.68 -38.48
C GLU A 335 -13.69 52.54 -37.81
N SER A 336 -14.26 51.33 -37.87
CA SER A 336 -15.48 50.97 -37.15
C SER A 336 -15.21 49.77 -36.26
N ALA A 337 -15.83 49.77 -35.07
CA ALA A 337 -15.98 48.63 -34.18
C ALA A 337 -16.07 47.27 -34.92
N GLN A 338 -15.23 46.32 -34.51
CA GLN A 338 -15.19 44.94 -34.99
C GLN A 338 -16.46 44.17 -34.57
N THR A 339 -16.99 44.47 -33.39
CA THR A 339 -18.15 43.86 -32.72
C THR A 339 -19.17 44.94 -32.28
N PRO A 340 -19.71 45.74 -33.23
CA PRO A 340 -20.43 47.02 -32.99
C PRO A 340 -21.79 46.94 -32.26
N GLU A 341 -22.14 45.80 -31.69
CA GLU A 341 -23.37 45.57 -30.91
C GLU A 341 -23.05 44.88 -29.56
N ASN A 342 -21.78 44.81 -29.13
CA ASN A 342 -21.35 44.20 -27.86
C ASN A 342 -20.37 45.08 -27.06
N GLU A 343 -20.86 46.16 -26.46
CA GLU A 343 -20.08 47.09 -25.60
C GLU A 343 -19.35 46.43 -24.41
N LEU A 344 -19.46 45.11 -24.20
CA LEU A 344 -18.73 44.35 -23.18
C LEU A 344 -17.37 43.82 -23.68
N ASP A 345 -17.17 43.63 -24.99
CA ASP A 345 -15.87 43.20 -25.55
C ASP A 345 -14.97 44.37 -26.01
N ASP A 346 -15.45 45.61 -25.85
CA ASP A 346 -14.66 46.84 -25.99
C ASP A 346 -13.43 46.81 -25.08
N VAL A 347 -12.23 46.88 -25.65
CA VAL A 347 -10.96 46.95 -24.91
C VAL A 347 -10.79 48.33 -24.29
N THR A 348 -10.49 48.35 -22.99
CA THR A 348 -10.35 49.58 -22.20
C THR A 348 -8.92 49.87 -21.77
N MET A 349 -8.13 48.83 -21.44
CA MET A 349 -6.73 48.95 -21.00
C MET A 349 -5.91 47.72 -21.40
N ILE A 350 -4.60 47.90 -21.54
CA ILE A 350 -3.60 46.83 -21.71
C ILE A 350 -2.38 47.19 -20.87
N HIS A 351 -1.97 46.26 -20.02
CA HIS A 351 -0.88 46.43 -19.07
C HIS A 351 0.10 45.25 -19.13
N ILE A 352 1.38 45.53 -18.88
CA ILE A 352 2.34 44.53 -18.43
C ILE A 352 2.42 44.63 -16.90
N HIS A 353 2.31 43.51 -16.20
CA HIS A 353 2.42 43.43 -14.74
C HIS A 353 3.71 42.72 -14.33
N ALA A 354 4.12 42.92 -13.07
CA ALA A 354 5.19 42.19 -12.40
C ALA A 354 4.61 41.36 -11.24
N ALA A 355 4.47 40.05 -11.44
CA ALA A 355 4.37 39.00 -10.43
C ALA A 355 4.42 37.59 -11.08
N GLU A 356 4.77 36.60 -10.26
CA GLU A 356 4.73 35.16 -10.56
C GLU A 356 3.40 34.70 -11.18
N SER A 357 3.45 33.57 -11.90
CA SER A 357 2.30 32.90 -12.49
C SER A 357 1.18 32.67 -11.47
N GLY A 358 -0.08 32.78 -11.90
CA GLY A 358 -1.25 32.65 -11.02
C GLY A 358 -1.46 33.77 -9.96
N THR A 359 -0.56 34.76 -9.84
CA THR A 359 -0.71 35.85 -8.85
C THR A 359 -0.96 37.24 -9.47
N ASN A 360 -1.67 38.12 -8.75
CA ASN A 360 -1.97 39.48 -9.24
C ASN A 360 -0.86 40.47 -8.85
N GLY A 361 -0.21 41.05 -9.87
CA GLY A 361 0.99 41.89 -9.73
C GLY A 361 0.72 43.39 -9.89
N SER A 362 1.70 44.21 -9.51
CA SER A 362 1.69 45.65 -9.81
C SER A 362 1.99 45.90 -11.30
N HIS A 363 1.44 46.98 -11.86
CA HIS A 363 1.71 47.36 -13.25
C HIS A 363 3.19 47.72 -13.40
N ALA A 364 3.87 47.09 -14.36
CA ALA A 364 5.23 47.39 -14.78
C ALA A 364 5.25 48.42 -15.92
N PHE A 365 4.36 48.27 -16.92
CA PHE A 365 4.25 49.17 -18.07
C PHE A 365 2.80 49.30 -18.59
N ASN A 366 2.40 50.51 -18.96
CA ASN A 366 1.06 50.81 -19.49
C ASN A 366 1.08 50.97 -21.03
N ILE A 367 0.75 49.88 -21.73
CA ILE A 367 0.64 49.82 -23.20
C ILE A 367 -0.58 50.62 -23.69
N LEU A 368 -1.73 50.43 -23.04
CA LEU A 368 -2.95 51.18 -23.32
C LEU A 368 -3.61 51.56 -21.99
N ASP A 369 -3.63 52.85 -21.66
CA ASP A 369 -4.32 53.35 -20.47
C ASP A 369 -4.89 54.76 -20.70
N PRO A 370 -6.23 54.94 -20.72
CA PRO A 370 -6.87 56.25 -20.92
C PRO A 370 -6.60 57.29 -19.81
N HIS A 371 -5.96 56.91 -18.72
CA HIS A 371 -5.63 57.74 -17.56
C HIS A 371 -4.12 57.95 -17.39
N GLU A 372 -3.31 56.94 -17.71
CA GLU A 372 -1.85 56.94 -17.53
C GLU A 372 -1.10 56.20 -18.66
N GLN A 373 -1.42 56.51 -19.93
CA GLN A 373 -0.70 56.05 -21.12
C GLN A 373 0.82 56.29 -21.00
N GLN A 374 1.62 55.23 -21.04
CA GLN A 374 3.09 55.29 -21.01
C GLN A 374 3.70 55.06 -22.38
N GLU A 375 3.22 54.05 -23.12
CA GLU A 375 3.66 53.80 -24.49
C GLU A 375 3.42 55.04 -25.38
N SER A 376 4.48 55.51 -26.04
CA SER A 376 4.50 56.74 -26.82
C SER A 376 4.53 56.53 -28.33
N ASP A 377 4.87 55.32 -28.81
CA ASP A 377 4.83 54.95 -30.24
C ASP A 377 3.81 53.86 -30.62
N LEU A 378 2.88 53.55 -29.69
CA LEU A 378 1.73 52.65 -29.85
C LEU A 378 1.09 52.72 -31.24
N ASP A 379 1.14 51.61 -31.98
CA ASP A 379 0.34 51.38 -33.18
C ASP A 379 -0.71 50.29 -32.91
N ILE A 380 -1.94 50.52 -33.39
CA ILE A 380 -3.04 49.55 -33.34
C ILE A 380 -3.57 49.39 -34.76
N THR A 381 -3.34 48.20 -35.33
CA THR A 381 -3.78 47.83 -36.67
C THR A 381 -4.90 46.79 -36.59
N LEU A 382 -6.03 47.05 -37.25
CA LEU A 382 -7.12 46.09 -37.39
C LEU A 382 -6.88 45.19 -38.62
N ASN A 383 -6.96 43.87 -38.43
CA ASN A 383 -6.59 42.89 -39.44
C ASN A 383 -7.80 42.39 -40.26
N ASP A 384 -7.53 41.97 -41.51
CA ASP A 384 -8.56 41.46 -42.46
C ASP A 384 -9.29 40.18 -41.96
N ASP A 385 -8.74 39.48 -40.96
CA ASP A 385 -9.32 38.27 -40.35
C ASP A 385 -10.19 38.55 -39.11
N GLY A 386 -10.21 39.80 -38.63
CA GLY A 386 -10.98 40.24 -37.46
C GLY A 386 -10.17 40.33 -36.16
N SER A 387 -8.88 39.97 -36.17
CA SER A 387 -7.95 40.27 -35.07
C SER A 387 -7.50 41.75 -35.07
N ALA A 388 -6.85 42.18 -34.00
CA ALA A 388 -6.13 43.45 -33.93
C ALA A 388 -4.69 43.21 -33.45
N THR A 389 -3.73 43.86 -34.08
CA THR A 389 -2.32 43.85 -33.68
C THR A 389 -1.95 45.18 -33.02
N ILE A 390 -1.32 45.11 -31.85
CA ILE A 390 -0.91 46.19 -30.98
C ILE A 390 0.60 46.08 -30.81
N SER A 391 1.35 47.09 -31.24
CA SER A 391 2.81 47.07 -31.22
C SER A 391 3.40 48.40 -30.78
N GLY A 392 4.57 48.35 -30.14
CA GLY A 392 5.32 49.50 -29.67
C GLY A 392 6.73 49.12 -29.23
N VAL A 393 7.47 50.08 -28.69
CA VAL A 393 8.84 49.87 -28.18
C VAL A 393 8.98 50.41 -26.77
N TRP A 394 8.84 49.54 -25.77
CA TRP A 394 9.08 49.91 -24.37
C TRP A 394 10.56 50.28 -24.21
N ASN A 395 10.80 51.57 -24.04
CA ASN A 395 12.14 52.14 -23.92
C ASN A 395 12.34 52.91 -22.61
N GLN A 396 13.59 53.05 -22.17
CA GLN A 396 13.95 53.72 -20.91
C GLN A 396 13.54 55.22 -20.83
N SER A 397 13.05 55.83 -21.92
CA SER A 397 12.60 57.22 -21.91
C SER A 397 11.12 57.40 -21.54
N GLU A 398 10.34 56.32 -21.60
CA GLU A 398 8.94 56.26 -21.15
C GLU A 398 8.86 55.76 -19.71
N GLN A 399 9.46 54.59 -19.45
CA GLN A 399 9.43 53.89 -18.16
C GLN A 399 10.70 53.04 -18.00
N GLU A 400 11.21 52.93 -16.79
CA GLU A 400 12.39 52.11 -16.48
C GLU A 400 12.07 50.63 -16.74
N ILE A 401 12.85 50.00 -17.62
CA ILE A 401 12.73 48.56 -17.94
C ILE A 401 13.45 47.77 -16.83
N PRO A 402 12.81 46.75 -16.23
CA PRO A 402 13.44 45.94 -15.18
C PRO A 402 14.68 45.18 -15.70
N GLU A 403 15.76 45.19 -14.92
CA GLU A 403 17.03 44.53 -15.30
C GLU A 403 16.85 43.01 -15.47
N ASP A 404 16.04 42.41 -14.60
CA ASP A 404 15.60 41.01 -14.58
C ASP A 404 14.79 40.62 -15.83
N LEU A 405 13.87 41.47 -16.32
CA LEU A 405 13.16 41.22 -17.57
C LEU A 405 14.09 41.31 -18.78
N THR A 406 15.02 42.29 -18.80
CA THR A 406 16.01 42.34 -19.88
C THR A 406 17.00 41.17 -19.84
N GLU A 407 17.37 40.69 -18.65
CA GLU A 407 18.25 39.53 -18.48
C GLU A 407 17.54 38.23 -18.88
N PHE A 408 16.25 38.10 -18.60
CA PHE A 408 15.39 37.01 -19.08
C PHE A 408 15.39 36.93 -20.61
N ILE A 409 15.16 38.06 -21.30
CA ILE A 409 15.08 38.12 -22.76
C ILE A 409 16.45 37.94 -23.43
N ASP A 410 17.52 38.52 -22.86
CA ASP A 410 18.89 38.43 -23.41
C ASP A 410 19.54 37.04 -23.25
N ARG A 411 19.12 36.26 -22.24
CA ARG A 411 19.80 35.00 -21.85
C ARG A 411 19.00 33.72 -22.05
N GLY A 412 17.68 33.79 -22.18
CA GLY A 412 16.83 32.62 -22.01
C GLY A 412 16.71 32.27 -20.53
N GLY A 413 15.86 33.00 -19.80
CA GLY A 413 15.63 32.84 -18.37
C GLY A 413 14.91 31.54 -17.97
N ALA A 414 14.23 31.57 -16.83
CA ALA A 414 13.28 30.53 -16.41
C ALA A 414 12.23 30.26 -17.53
N PRO A 415 11.43 29.18 -17.50
CA PRO A 415 10.47 28.92 -18.58
C PRO A 415 9.46 30.07 -18.70
N GLU A 416 9.06 30.63 -17.55
CA GLU A 416 8.30 31.87 -17.41
C GLU A 416 9.11 32.94 -16.66
N SER A 417 8.87 34.21 -16.98
CA SER A 417 9.37 35.36 -16.21
C SER A 417 8.35 35.81 -15.16
N ASP A 418 8.75 36.66 -14.23
CA ASP A 418 7.84 37.36 -13.30
C ASP A 418 6.93 38.41 -13.98
N TYR A 419 6.83 38.42 -15.31
CA TYR A 419 6.11 39.44 -16.07
C TYR A 419 5.03 38.83 -16.95
N TYR A 420 3.91 39.54 -17.10
CA TYR A 420 2.78 39.08 -17.92
C TYR A 420 2.00 40.22 -18.56
N PHE A 421 1.40 39.92 -19.70
CA PHE A 421 0.46 40.80 -20.37
C PHE A 421 -0.97 40.53 -19.87
N GLN A 422 -1.75 41.60 -19.68
CA GLN A 422 -3.17 41.51 -19.38
C GLN A 422 -3.96 42.53 -20.23
N VAL A 423 -5.10 42.10 -20.75
CA VAL A 423 -6.03 42.93 -21.53
C VAL A 423 -7.35 43.07 -20.75
N HIS A 424 -7.85 44.29 -20.62
CA HIS A 424 -9.06 44.61 -19.86
C HIS A 424 -10.17 45.09 -20.78
N THR A 425 -11.41 44.67 -20.52
CA THR A 425 -12.60 45.04 -21.30
C THR A 425 -13.60 45.81 -20.44
N THR A 426 -14.59 46.43 -21.07
CA THR A 426 -15.76 46.97 -20.36
C THR A 426 -16.55 45.89 -19.61
N GLY A 427 -16.53 44.64 -20.10
CA GLY A 427 -17.15 43.49 -19.45
C GLY A 427 -16.37 42.97 -18.24
N ASN A 428 -15.04 43.09 -18.26
CA ASN A 428 -14.14 42.57 -17.25
C ASN A 428 -13.02 43.57 -16.92
N GLU A 429 -13.34 44.52 -16.04
CA GLU A 429 -12.41 45.58 -15.57
C GLU A 429 -11.15 44.99 -14.88
N THR A 430 -11.22 43.77 -14.34
CA THR A 430 -10.11 43.09 -13.64
C THR A 430 -9.17 42.29 -14.55
N GLY A 431 -9.48 42.18 -15.84
CA GLY A 431 -8.69 41.43 -16.82
C GLY A 431 -9.54 40.37 -17.52
N GLU A 432 -9.68 40.50 -18.84
CA GLU A 432 -10.42 39.59 -19.72
C GLU A 432 -9.58 38.37 -20.09
N ILE A 433 -8.31 38.60 -20.45
CA ILE A 433 -7.30 37.59 -20.80
C ILE A 433 -5.93 37.98 -20.23
N ARG A 434 -5.15 36.97 -19.78
CA ARG A 434 -3.77 37.10 -19.27
C ARG A 434 -2.85 36.10 -19.96
N GLY A 435 -1.58 36.44 -20.12
CA GLY A 435 -0.52 35.59 -20.68
C GLY A 435 0.81 35.90 -20.02
N GLN A 436 1.43 34.91 -19.35
CA GLN A 436 2.78 35.06 -18.80
C GLN A 436 3.80 35.22 -19.93
N ILE A 437 4.82 36.06 -19.75
CA ILE A 437 5.95 36.16 -20.68
C ILE A 437 6.86 34.96 -20.41
N SER A 438 6.93 34.07 -21.38
CA SER A 438 7.68 32.83 -21.36
C SER A 438 8.71 32.83 -22.49
N LEU A 439 9.67 31.90 -22.44
CA LEU A 439 10.36 31.52 -23.66
C LEU A 439 9.32 30.87 -24.59
N GLU A 440 9.33 31.20 -25.89
CA GLU A 440 8.59 30.38 -26.84
C GLU A 440 9.31 29.03 -26.87
N THR A 441 8.65 27.99 -26.38
CA THR A 441 9.16 26.63 -26.43
C THR A 441 9.35 26.26 -27.89
N THR A 442 10.60 26.27 -28.35
CA THR A 442 10.92 25.69 -29.65
C THR A 442 10.49 24.23 -29.60
N THR A 443 9.49 23.87 -30.40
CA THR A 443 9.03 22.48 -30.60
C THR A 443 10.07 21.65 -31.40
N ASP A 444 11.34 21.96 -31.21
CA ASP A 444 12.53 21.35 -31.80
C ASP A 444 13.19 20.38 -30.79
N PHE A 445 12.53 20.09 -29.65
CA PHE A 445 12.82 18.88 -28.87
C PHE A 445 12.88 17.65 -29.81
N PRO A 446 13.79 16.69 -29.58
CA PRO A 446 13.80 15.44 -30.31
C PRO A 446 12.50 14.66 -30.05
N ASP A 447 12.08 13.79 -30.99
CA ASP A 447 10.87 12.94 -30.85
C ASP A 447 10.87 12.26 -29.45
N PRO A 448 9.87 12.52 -28.56
CA PRO A 448 9.85 11.97 -27.21
C PRO A 448 9.85 10.44 -27.15
N VAL A 449 10.40 9.90 -26.05
CA VAL A 449 10.43 8.47 -25.76
C VAL A 449 9.62 8.16 -24.50
N THR A 450 8.89 7.05 -24.49
CA THR A 450 8.19 6.58 -23.29
C THR A 450 9.15 5.89 -22.34
N SER A 451 9.36 6.43 -21.14
CA SER A 451 10.19 5.77 -20.13
C SER A 451 9.61 4.41 -19.77
N GLN A 452 10.45 3.37 -19.73
CA GLN A 452 10.06 2.01 -19.32
C GLN A 452 10.45 1.71 -17.86
N GLU A 453 11.23 2.61 -17.26
CA GLU A 453 11.88 2.52 -15.96
C GLU A 453 11.73 3.89 -15.26
N HIS A 454 12.12 4.03 -14.00
CA HIS A 454 12.24 5.37 -13.41
C HIS A 454 13.45 6.04 -14.05
N GLN A 455 13.23 7.18 -14.71
CA GLN A 455 14.28 7.94 -15.37
C GLN A 455 14.53 9.22 -14.57
N LEU A 456 15.76 9.39 -14.10
CA LEU A 456 16.16 10.50 -13.25
C LEU A 456 17.22 11.34 -13.97
N PHE A 457 17.19 12.65 -13.74
CA PHE A 457 18.25 13.57 -14.11
C PHE A 457 18.66 14.42 -12.89
N TYR A 458 19.95 14.72 -12.78
CA TYR A 458 20.43 15.74 -11.86
C TYR A 458 21.37 16.68 -12.62
N VAL A 459 21.11 17.98 -12.58
CA VAL A 459 21.86 18.98 -13.34
C VAL A 459 23.02 19.52 -12.48
N ASN A 460 24.26 19.18 -12.85
CA ASN A 460 25.46 19.64 -12.15
C ASN A 460 25.88 21.04 -12.62
N GLU A 461 25.87 21.28 -13.93
CA GLU A 461 26.16 22.57 -14.56
C GLU A 461 25.20 22.87 -15.71
N GLY A 462 25.01 24.16 -16.02
CA GLY A 462 24.08 24.63 -17.05
C GLY A 462 22.61 24.53 -16.63
N ARG A 463 21.74 24.43 -17.64
CA ARG A 463 20.28 24.38 -17.53
C ARG A 463 19.71 23.38 -18.54
N LEU A 464 19.06 22.33 -18.05
CA LEU A 464 18.44 21.29 -18.88
C LEU A 464 16.96 21.61 -19.12
N ALA A 465 16.53 21.59 -20.38
CA ALA A 465 15.11 21.62 -20.72
C ALA A 465 14.60 20.17 -20.83
N VAL A 466 13.44 19.89 -20.24
CA VAL A 466 12.82 18.57 -20.20
C VAL A 466 11.37 18.70 -20.64
N GLU A 467 11.01 18.12 -21.77
CA GLU A 467 9.61 17.92 -22.16
C GLU A 467 9.11 16.64 -21.48
N ILE A 468 7.97 16.69 -20.79
CA ILE A 468 7.33 15.55 -20.12
C ILE A 468 5.83 15.59 -20.47
N ASN A 469 5.32 14.54 -21.11
CA ASN A 469 3.93 14.41 -21.57
C ASN A 469 3.41 15.60 -22.43
N GLY A 470 4.32 16.37 -23.04
CA GLY A 470 4.03 17.58 -23.83
C GLY A 470 4.03 18.90 -23.05
N GLU A 471 4.33 18.87 -21.75
CA GLU A 471 4.61 20.04 -20.91
C GLU A 471 6.13 20.24 -20.83
N VAL A 472 6.61 21.48 -20.84
CA VAL A 472 8.05 21.78 -20.88
C VAL A 472 8.50 22.39 -19.55
N GLU A 473 9.40 21.67 -18.90
CA GLU A 473 10.01 22.01 -17.62
C GLU A 473 11.48 22.39 -17.79
N ILE A 474 12.00 23.15 -16.83
CA ILE A 474 13.40 23.60 -16.82
C ILE A 474 14.05 23.17 -15.50
N ALA A 475 15.08 22.35 -15.60
CA ALA A 475 15.93 21.99 -14.47
C ALA A 475 17.20 22.86 -14.50
N ASP A 476 17.29 23.80 -13.56
CA ASP A 476 18.50 24.58 -13.31
C ASP A 476 19.58 23.76 -12.61
N ARG A 477 20.81 24.27 -12.55
CA ARG A 477 21.87 23.70 -11.72
C ARG A 477 21.37 23.36 -10.31
N ASP A 478 21.80 22.21 -9.80
CA ASP A 478 21.42 21.64 -8.52
C ASP A 478 19.93 21.28 -8.42
N THR A 479 19.29 20.99 -9.56
CA THR A 479 17.92 20.46 -9.64
C THR A 479 17.92 18.97 -9.97
N TYR A 480 17.09 18.23 -9.25
CA TYR A 480 16.74 16.84 -9.47
C TYR A 480 15.42 16.76 -10.25
N VAL A 481 15.35 15.87 -11.24
CA VAL A 481 14.14 15.52 -11.99
C VAL A 481 13.96 14.01 -11.90
N HIS A 482 12.74 13.56 -11.61
CA HIS A 482 12.34 12.16 -11.67
C HIS A 482 11.10 12.02 -12.55
N ILE A 483 11.19 11.16 -13.56
CA ILE A 483 10.11 10.80 -14.47
C ILE A 483 9.74 9.35 -14.17
N ALA A 484 8.46 9.10 -13.85
CA ALA A 484 7.97 7.78 -13.53
C ALA A 484 7.77 6.91 -14.79
N PRO A 485 7.82 5.57 -14.67
CA PRO A 485 7.59 4.66 -15.79
C PRO A 485 6.25 4.90 -16.49
N GLY A 486 6.25 4.86 -17.83
CA GLY A 486 5.06 5.05 -18.65
C GLY A 486 4.86 6.46 -19.20
N ASN A 487 5.60 7.45 -18.70
CA ASN A 487 5.54 8.84 -19.17
C ASN A 487 6.41 9.08 -20.41
N GLU A 488 5.97 9.94 -21.32
CA GLU A 488 6.74 10.35 -22.50
C GLU A 488 7.64 11.53 -22.13
N TYR A 489 8.92 11.50 -22.54
CA TYR A 489 9.84 12.60 -22.28
C TYR A 489 10.85 12.85 -23.41
N ALA A 490 11.35 14.08 -23.49
CA ALA A 490 12.49 14.50 -24.29
C ALA A 490 13.38 15.46 -23.50
N ILE A 491 14.68 15.55 -23.83
CA ILE A 491 15.61 16.51 -23.23
C ILE A 491 16.32 17.33 -24.30
N ALA A 492 16.59 18.59 -24.00
CA ALA A 492 17.28 19.54 -24.88
C ALA A 492 18.08 20.57 -24.07
N ASN A 493 19.00 21.27 -24.74
CA ASN A 493 19.71 22.41 -24.16
C ASN A 493 19.48 23.67 -25.00
N PHE A 494 18.50 24.48 -24.62
CA PHE A 494 18.23 25.80 -25.21
C PHE A 494 18.96 26.95 -24.52
N SER A 495 19.85 26.65 -23.57
CA SER A 495 20.71 27.66 -22.94
C SER A 495 21.95 27.96 -23.79
N ASN A 496 22.75 28.95 -23.40
CA ASN A 496 23.98 29.33 -24.09
C ASN A 496 25.27 28.70 -23.49
N GLU A 497 25.13 27.84 -22.48
CA GLU A 497 26.21 27.12 -21.80
C GLU A 497 26.00 25.60 -21.98
N THR A 498 27.07 24.81 -21.99
CA THR A 498 26.97 23.34 -22.03
C THR A 498 26.36 22.84 -20.72
N VAL A 499 25.40 21.94 -20.80
CA VAL A 499 24.84 21.25 -19.63
C VAL A 499 25.73 20.08 -19.26
N GLU A 500 26.11 19.96 -17.99
CA GLU A 500 26.66 18.72 -17.42
C GLU A 500 25.61 18.12 -16.47
N ALA A 501 25.21 16.88 -16.71
CA ALA A 501 24.16 16.24 -15.92
C ALA A 501 24.40 14.73 -15.72
N LEU A 502 23.84 14.22 -14.64
CA LEU A 502 23.72 12.80 -14.35
C LEU A 502 22.40 12.28 -14.92
N SER A 503 22.41 11.03 -15.36
CA SER A 503 21.25 10.27 -15.83
C SER A 503 21.24 8.95 -15.08
N ILE A 504 20.15 8.64 -14.39
CA ILE A 504 19.98 7.35 -13.70
C ILE A 504 18.72 6.67 -14.23
N SER A 505 18.82 5.39 -14.56
CA SER A 505 17.68 4.55 -14.96
C SER A 505 17.53 3.41 -13.96
N ILE A 506 16.34 3.25 -13.38
CA ILE A 506 16.05 2.31 -12.29
C ILE A 506 14.84 1.46 -12.68
N PRO A 507 15.01 0.15 -12.96
CA PRO A 507 13.89 -0.73 -13.29
C PRO A 507 12.93 -0.87 -12.11
N THR A 508 11.63 -0.84 -12.39
CA THR A 508 10.60 -1.15 -11.40
C THR A 508 10.73 -2.58 -10.89
N LEU A 509 10.69 -2.74 -9.56
CA LEU A 509 10.86 -4.03 -8.91
C LEU A 509 9.55 -4.84 -8.95
N GLU A 510 9.62 -6.15 -9.25
CA GLU A 510 8.47 -7.05 -9.18
C GLU A 510 8.12 -7.37 -7.71
N GLU A 511 7.50 -6.38 -7.03
CA GLU A 511 7.45 -6.19 -5.57
C GLU A 511 8.85 -6.08 -4.93
N PRO A 512 9.05 -5.27 -3.87
CA PRO A 512 10.31 -5.21 -3.13
C PRO A 512 10.55 -6.57 -2.46
N ASN A 513 11.23 -7.44 -3.20
CA ASN A 513 11.28 -8.88 -2.95
C ASN A 513 12.22 -9.19 -1.77
N MET A 514 11.76 -8.95 -0.54
CA MET A 514 12.54 -9.09 0.69
C MET A 514 12.98 -10.54 1.03
N THR A 515 12.80 -11.49 0.10
CA THR A 515 12.90 -12.97 0.23
C THR A 515 14.25 -13.59 0.61
N GLY A 516 15.19 -12.82 1.18
CA GLY A 516 16.33 -13.36 1.91
C GLY A 516 15.90 -14.04 3.21
N GLU A 517 15.35 -15.26 3.12
CA GLU A 517 14.71 -16.03 4.22
C GLU A 517 14.01 -15.14 5.25
N LEU A 518 13.02 -14.34 4.78
CA LEU A 518 12.14 -13.58 5.66
C LEU A 518 11.66 -14.45 6.83
N TYR A 519 11.74 -13.88 8.04
CA TYR A 519 10.79 -14.22 9.11
C TYR A 519 9.42 -14.28 8.46
N PRO A 520 8.67 -15.41 8.56
CA PRO A 520 7.39 -15.52 7.90
C PRO A 520 6.55 -14.34 8.35
N SER A 521 6.30 -13.40 7.43
CA SER A 521 5.65 -12.15 7.79
C SER A 521 4.33 -12.52 8.48
N PRO A 522 4.06 -12.06 9.70
CA PRO A 522 2.77 -12.31 10.32
C PRO A 522 1.62 -11.68 9.50
N VAL A 523 1.95 -10.75 8.59
CA VAL A 523 1.04 -10.17 7.58
C VAL A 523 0.75 -11.14 6.44
N THR A 524 1.62 -12.12 6.12
CA THR A 524 1.22 -13.24 5.25
C THR A 524 0.25 -14.16 5.99
N PRO A 525 -1.04 -14.24 5.58
CA PRO A 525 -1.94 -15.24 6.13
C PRO A 525 -1.44 -16.63 5.73
N LEU A 526 -1.98 -17.67 6.38
CA LEU A 526 -1.58 -19.08 6.18
C LEU A 526 -1.83 -19.61 4.74
N GLY A 527 -1.00 -19.18 3.79
CA GLY A 527 -0.91 -19.65 2.41
C GLY A 527 -1.94 -19.04 1.43
N ASN A 528 -1.41 -18.28 0.47
CA ASN A 528 -2.08 -17.78 -0.74
C ASN A 528 -3.11 -16.63 -0.53
N ILE A 529 -2.62 -15.39 -0.52
CA ILE A 529 -3.32 -14.31 -1.24
C ILE A 529 -2.73 -14.29 -2.66
N PRO A 530 -3.49 -14.62 -3.71
CA PRO A 530 -3.11 -14.30 -5.09
C PRO A 530 -3.28 -12.80 -5.32
N THR A 531 -2.28 -12.13 -5.88
CA THR A 531 -2.30 -10.69 -6.24
C THR A 531 -3.38 -10.31 -7.27
N ASN A 532 -4.02 -11.30 -7.90
CA ASN A 532 -5.29 -11.10 -8.57
C ASN A 532 -6.44 -11.09 -7.56
N ARG A 533 -6.99 -9.89 -7.25
CA ARG A 533 -8.23 -9.68 -6.48
C ARG A 533 -9.15 -10.90 -6.56
N GLN A 534 -9.26 -11.65 -5.47
CA GLN A 534 -10.45 -12.48 -5.28
C GLN A 534 -11.58 -11.54 -4.91
N VAL A 535 -12.08 -10.84 -5.92
CA VAL A 535 -13.49 -10.44 -5.94
C VAL A 535 -14.25 -11.76 -5.82
N PHE A 536 -14.61 -12.11 -4.59
CA PHE A 536 -15.70 -13.03 -4.35
C PHE A 536 -16.93 -12.34 -4.93
N LEU A 537 -17.18 -12.61 -6.22
CA LEU A 537 -18.46 -12.36 -6.85
C LEU A 537 -19.47 -12.99 -5.91
N GLY A 538 -20.26 -12.14 -5.24
CA GLY A 538 -21.01 -12.55 -4.06
C GLY A 538 -21.94 -13.72 -4.34
N ASP A 539 -22.51 -14.27 -3.27
CA ASP A 539 -23.58 -15.27 -3.35
C ASP A 539 -24.91 -14.68 -3.94
N GLU A 540 -24.84 -13.69 -4.86
CA GLU A 540 -25.88 -13.34 -5.84
C GLU A 540 -26.30 -14.56 -6.71
N ALA A 541 -25.51 -15.63 -6.70
CA ALA A 541 -25.93 -16.93 -7.25
C ALA A 541 -27.05 -17.61 -6.44
N ASP A 542 -27.18 -17.29 -5.14
CA ASP A 542 -28.25 -17.75 -4.24
C ASP A 542 -29.33 -16.66 -4.01
N PHE A 543 -28.96 -15.37 -4.04
CA PHE A 543 -29.90 -14.25 -4.08
C PHE A 543 -30.28 -13.87 -5.52
N PHE A 544 -31.25 -14.57 -6.13
CA PHE A 544 -32.35 -13.99 -6.94
C PHE A 544 -33.13 -15.09 -7.71
N ASN A 545 -34.45 -15.05 -7.60
CA ASN A 545 -35.38 -15.96 -8.28
C ASN A 545 -35.66 -15.53 -9.74
N GLU A 546 -34.88 -16.00 -10.71
CA GLU A 546 -35.30 -16.01 -12.13
C GLU A 546 -35.77 -17.40 -12.60
N SER A 547 -37.08 -17.53 -12.77
CA SER A 547 -37.63 -18.59 -13.62
C SER A 547 -37.14 -18.45 -15.07
N GLN A 548 -36.43 -19.48 -15.57
CA GLN A 548 -35.87 -19.65 -16.92
C GLN A 548 -34.47 -19.07 -17.19
N LYS A 549 -33.45 -19.94 -17.15
CA LYS A 549 -32.47 -20.12 -18.24
C LYS A 549 -31.81 -21.50 -18.20
N THR A 550 -32.13 -22.36 -19.16
CA THR A 550 -31.29 -23.50 -19.54
C THR A 550 -30.18 -23.03 -20.47
N ASN A 551 -28.89 -23.22 -20.09
CA ASN A 551 -27.81 -23.84 -20.89
C ASN A 551 -26.40 -23.33 -20.56
N LEU A 552 -25.47 -24.31 -20.46
CA LEU A 552 -24.03 -24.26 -20.77
C LEU A 552 -23.21 -23.01 -20.37
N TYR A 553 -22.20 -23.24 -19.53
CA TYR A 553 -20.81 -23.01 -19.94
C TYR A 553 -19.93 -24.24 -19.69
N ARG A 554 -18.82 -24.31 -20.43
CA ARG A 554 -17.93 -25.47 -20.55
C ARG A 554 -16.50 -24.94 -20.55
N TYR A 555 -15.71 -25.30 -19.54
CA TYR A 555 -14.26 -25.13 -19.60
C TYR A 555 -13.57 -26.46 -19.91
N VAL A 556 -12.51 -26.35 -20.71
CA VAL A 556 -11.69 -27.43 -21.21
C VAL A 556 -10.33 -27.28 -20.54
N TYR A 557 -9.92 -28.26 -19.74
CA TYR A 557 -8.52 -28.36 -19.34
C TYR A 557 -7.74 -28.97 -20.50
N ASP A 558 -6.76 -28.21 -21.00
CA ASP A 558 -5.74 -28.74 -21.88
C ASP A 558 -4.74 -29.56 -21.05
N VAL A 559 -4.28 -30.69 -21.58
CA VAL A 559 -3.49 -31.66 -20.81
C VAL A 559 -2.11 -31.82 -21.46
N ALA A 560 -1.13 -31.08 -20.94
CA ALA A 560 0.27 -31.28 -21.27
C ALA A 560 0.77 -32.61 -20.66
N PRO A 561 1.28 -33.57 -21.46
CA PRO A 561 1.63 -34.89 -20.95
C PRO A 561 3.12 -35.01 -20.60
N GLY A 562 3.40 -35.35 -19.34
CA GLY A 562 4.61 -36.11 -19.01
C GLY A 562 5.38 -35.68 -17.77
N PHE A 563 5.04 -36.26 -16.62
CA PHE A 563 6.03 -36.76 -15.67
C PHE A 563 5.54 -38.10 -15.10
N THR A 564 6.42 -39.10 -15.10
CA THR A 564 6.18 -40.43 -14.54
C THR A 564 7.15 -40.70 -13.41
N ASP A 565 6.70 -41.51 -12.45
CA ASP A 565 7.44 -42.04 -11.30
C ASP A 565 7.80 -41.03 -10.19
N PHE A 566 6.97 -41.01 -9.14
CA PHE A 566 7.48 -40.97 -7.77
C PHE A 566 6.98 -42.19 -6.98
N THR A 567 7.94 -42.94 -6.44
CA THR A 567 7.70 -44.09 -5.57
C THR A 567 7.90 -43.63 -4.14
N VAL A 568 6.96 -43.91 -3.23
CA VAL A 568 7.17 -43.72 -1.79
C VAL A 568 7.08 -45.07 -1.10
N GLU A 569 8.10 -45.40 -0.32
CA GLU A 569 8.23 -46.69 0.38
C GLU A 569 7.38 -46.75 1.66
N PRO A 570 6.93 -47.94 2.09
CA PRO A 570 6.23 -48.09 3.36
C PRO A 570 7.21 -48.03 4.55
N ILE A 571 7.26 -46.88 5.23
CA ILE A 571 7.93 -46.78 6.53
C ILE A 571 7.24 -47.70 7.55
N THR A 572 8.06 -48.28 8.43
CA THR A 572 7.80 -49.57 9.07
C THR A 572 7.99 -49.45 10.59
N ILE A 573 6.92 -49.76 11.34
CA ILE A 573 6.91 -50.28 12.73
C ILE A 573 7.45 -49.35 13.84
N ASP A 574 6.65 -49.13 14.90
CA ASP A 574 7.07 -49.64 16.21
C ASP A 574 5.92 -50.08 17.14
N ASN A 575 6.17 -51.16 17.90
CA ASN A 575 5.21 -51.77 18.83
C ASN A 575 5.65 -51.53 20.28
N VAL A 576 4.69 -51.25 21.18
CA VAL A 576 4.87 -51.49 22.62
C VAL A 576 3.65 -52.26 23.15
N GLU A 577 3.91 -53.24 24.02
CA GLU A 577 2.97 -54.29 24.44
C GLU A 577 2.56 -54.14 25.93
N TYR A 578 1.43 -54.77 26.30
CA TYR A 578 0.99 -55.13 27.68
C TYR A 578 0.24 -54.02 28.46
N ASP A 579 -1.11 -54.02 28.53
CA ASP A 579 -1.89 -54.96 29.37
C ASP A 579 -3.07 -55.67 28.63
N GLY A 580 -2.81 -56.18 27.43
CA GLY A 580 -3.03 -57.62 27.27
C GLY A 580 -4.08 -58.20 26.29
N THR A 581 -4.86 -57.44 25.50
CA THR A 581 -5.56 -58.05 24.33
C THR A 581 -5.89 -57.07 23.19
N PHE A 582 -5.40 -57.37 21.99
CA PHE A 582 -5.93 -56.87 20.70
C PHE A 582 -6.59 -58.04 19.95
N ILE A 583 -7.67 -57.79 19.20
CA ILE A 583 -8.33 -58.81 18.36
C ILE A 583 -8.44 -58.32 16.92
N ASN A 584 -7.65 -58.92 16.03
CA ASN A 584 -7.81 -58.78 14.58
C ASN A 584 -8.96 -59.67 14.09
N ALA A 585 -9.84 -59.13 13.26
CA ALA A 585 -10.85 -59.89 12.53
C ALA A 585 -10.73 -59.64 11.03
N ALA A 586 -10.89 -60.70 10.24
CA ALA A 586 -10.96 -60.61 8.78
C ALA A 586 -12.27 -61.24 8.30
N ILE A 587 -12.98 -60.53 7.42
CA ILE A 587 -14.20 -61.02 6.77
C ILE A 587 -13.78 -61.87 5.57
N ASN A 588 -14.31 -63.10 5.46
CA ASN A 588 -14.18 -63.86 4.21
C ASN A 588 -15.12 -63.26 3.15
N PRO A 589 -14.61 -62.66 2.05
CA PRO A 589 -15.46 -61.92 1.10
C PRO A 589 -16.48 -62.79 0.35
N SER A 590 -16.35 -64.12 0.41
CA SER A 590 -17.20 -65.07 -0.31
C SER A 590 -18.27 -65.76 0.55
N THR A 591 -18.23 -65.59 1.88
CA THR A 591 -19.23 -66.16 2.80
C THR A 591 -19.75 -65.19 3.87
N GLN A 592 -19.11 -64.03 4.03
CA GLN A 592 -19.47 -62.96 4.99
C GLN A 592 -19.75 -63.42 6.43
N GLU A 593 -18.91 -64.31 6.96
CA GLU A 593 -18.79 -64.54 8.40
C GLU A 593 -17.46 -63.98 8.93
N LEU A 594 -17.47 -63.45 10.16
CA LEU A 594 -16.27 -63.18 10.95
C LEU A 594 -15.83 -64.47 11.66
N VAL A 595 -14.57 -64.86 11.48
CA VAL A 595 -13.98 -65.99 12.21
C VAL A 595 -13.08 -65.47 13.33
N PHE A 596 -13.53 -65.59 14.57
CA PHE A 596 -12.73 -65.29 15.76
C PHE A 596 -12.05 -66.55 16.32
N ALA A 597 -10.77 -66.46 16.64
CA ALA A 597 -10.05 -67.50 17.35
C ALA A 597 -10.38 -67.45 18.87
N ASN A 598 -11.34 -68.28 19.30
CA ASN A 598 -11.63 -68.75 20.67
C ASN A 598 -12.94 -68.28 21.36
N GLY A 599 -14.07 -68.95 21.08
CA GLY A 599 -14.91 -69.57 22.13
C GLY A 599 -16.02 -68.79 22.87
N VAL A 600 -17.27 -69.09 22.50
CA VAL A 600 -18.58 -68.97 23.20
C VAL A 600 -18.62 -68.68 24.71
N TYR A 601 -19.48 -67.73 25.13
CA TYR A 601 -20.24 -67.77 26.40
C TYR A 601 -21.72 -67.30 26.24
N GLN A 602 -22.55 -67.55 27.26
CA GLN A 602 -24.02 -67.71 27.12
C GLN A 602 -24.88 -66.46 27.38
N VAL A 603 -26.04 -66.42 26.72
CA VAL A 603 -27.23 -65.62 27.08
C VAL A 603 -27.87 -66.14 28.36
N LEU A 604 -28.41 -65.24 29.20
CA LEU A 604 -29.41 -65.57 30.22
C LEU A 604 -30.78 -65.06 29.80
N GLU A 605 -31.76 -65.96 29.72
CA GLU A 605 -33.16 -65.67 29.43
C GLU A 605 -33.87 -64.98 30.62
N GLY A 606 -34.90 -64.17 30.35
CA GLY A 606 -35.64 -63.41 31.36
C GLY A 606 -36.99 -62.87 30.89
N ASP A 607 -37.86 -63.77 30.43
CA ASP A 607 -39.21 -63.50 29.89
C ASP A 607 -40.18 -62.87 30.91
N LEU A 608 -40.83 -61.75 30.55
CA LEU A 608 -42.06 -61.23 31.19
C LEU A 608 -42.95 -60.48 30.17
N GLY A 609 -44.13 -61.04 29.89
CA GLY A 609 -45.10 -60.50 28.94
C GLY A 609 -46.11 -59.47 29.50
N LYS A 610 -46.90 -58.91 28.57
CA LYS A 610 -48.11 -58.07 28.78
C LYS A 610 -49.31 -58.95 29.28
N PRO A 611 -50.52 -58.43 29.64
CA PRO A 611 -51.03 -57.05 29.50
C PRO A 611 -51.96 -56.50 30.64
N GLU A 612 -52.53 -55.31 30.41
CA GLU A 612 -53.81 -54.74 30.93
C GLU A 612 -53.96 -54.19 32.38
N GLY A 613 -54.52 -52.96 32.49
CA GLY A 613 -55.64 -52.68 33.41
C GLY A 613 -55.50 -51.59 34.49
N LEU A 614 -55.99 -50.37 34.21
CA LEU A 614 -56.18 -49.20 35.10
C LEU A 614 -56.74 -49.46 36.52
N ILE A 615 -56.29 -48.68 37.53
CA ILE A 615 -57.13 -47.88 38.47
C ILE A 615 -56.26 -46.89 39.29
N GLU A 616 -56.87 -45.76 39.68
CA GLU A 616 -56.24 -44.52 40.15
C GLU A 616 -56.15 -44.32 41.70
N ILE A 617 -55.21 -43.47 42.12
CA ILE A 617 -55.17 -42.62 43.34
C ILE A 617 -55.10 -43.28 44.74
N LEU A 618 -53.98 -43.08 45.44
CA LEU A 618 -53.89 -42.20 46.63
C LEU A 618 -52.42 -41.88 47.02
N ARG A 619 -52.17 -40.64 47.46
CA ARG A 619 -50.86 -40.13 47.94
C ARG A 619 -50.50 -40.65 49.33
N GLU A 620 -49.20 -40.75 49.63
CA GLU A 620 -48.65 -40.14 50.85
C GLU A 620 -47.16 -39.73 50.66
N ASP A 621 -46.96 -38.42 50.76
CA ASP A 621 -45.80 -37.55 50.53
C ASP A 621 -44.38 -38.04 50.91
N TYR A 622 -43.39 -37.71 50.07
CA TYR A 622 -42.23 -36.90 50.48
C TYR A 622 -41.75 -35.96 49.36
N ALA A 623 -41.33 -34.77 49.78
CA ALA A 623 -41.27 -33.52 49.01
C ALA A 623 -40.06 -33.31 48.05
N VAL A 624 -40.29 -32.49 47.01
CA VAL A 624 -39.38 -31.45 46.43
C VAL A 624 -38.06 -31.92 45.78
N ALA A 625 -37.68 -31.56 44.55
CA ALA A 625 -38.30 -30.82 43.43
C ALA A 625 -37.84 -31.50 42.12
N GLY A 626 -38.59 -31.62 41.02
CA GLY A 626 -39.62 -30.73 40.47
C GLY A 626 -39.09 -30.23 39.11
N ARG A 627 -39.55 -30.72 37.94
CA ARG A 627 -40.77 -31.48 37.63
C ARG A 627 -40.50 -32.61 36.61
N GLU A 628 -41.23 -33.72 36.72
CA GLU A 628 -41.35 -34.72 35.65
C GLU A 628 -42.30 -34.22 34.55
N GLY A 629 -42.03 -34.61 33.30
CA GLY A 629 -42.87 -34.31 32.14
C GLY A 629 -44.13 -35.17 32.06
N VAL A 630 -45.13 -34.69 31.30
CA VAL A 630 -46.36 -35.42 30.99
C VAL A 630 -46.20 -36.09 29.64
N ILE A 631 -46.36 -37.43 29.58
CA ILE A 631 -46.56 -38.12 28.31
C ILE A 631 -48.04 -38.02 27.94
N ALA A 632 -48.32 -37.32 26.83
CA ALA A 632 -49.60 -37.40 26.13
C ALA A 632 -49.40 -38.20 24.83
N LEU A 633 -50.24 -39.21 24.61
CA LEU A 633 -50.38 -39.88 23.33
C LEU A 633 -51.73 -39.44 22.74
N GLU A 634 -51.71 -38.77 21.59
CA GLU A 634 -52.91 -38.62 20.77
C GLU A 634 -52.59 -38.87 19.29
N PHE A 635 -53.62 -39.27 18.55
CA PHE A 635 -53.47 -39.99 17.27
C PHE A 635 -53.39 -39.03 16.08
N TYR A 636 -52.51 -39.33 15.12
CA TYR A 636 -52.46 -38.64 13.84
C TYR A 636 -53.79 -38.77 13.08
N ASN A 637 -54.42 -37.63 12.80
CA ASN A 637 -55.55 -37.52 11.90
C ASN A 637 -55.06 -37.61 10.45
N THR A 638 -55.64 -38.50 9.65
CA THR A 638 -55.20 -38.77 8.28
C THR A 638 -55.85 -37.80 7.30
N THR A 639 -55.09 -36.85 6.76
CA THR A 639 -55.49 -36.08 5.57
C THR A 639 -55.04 -36.78 4.30
N LYS A 640 -55.63 -37.95 4.03
CA LYS A 640 -55.67 -38.53 2.68
C LYS A 640 -57.11 -38.91 2.36
N ASP A 641 -57.58 -38.49 1.19
CA ASP A 641 -58.96 -38.68 0.76
C ASP A 641 -59.30 -40.19 0.66
N LEU A 642 -60.42 -40.59 1.25
CA LEU A 642 -60.72 -41.99 1.58
C LEU A 642 -61.33 -42.79 0.42
N ASP A 643 -61.70 -42.12 -0.67
CA ASP A 643 -62.35 -42.75 -1.83
C ASP A 643 -61.36 -43.26 -2.91
N THR A 644 -60.04 -43.04 -2.78
CA THR A 644 -59.04 -43.43 -3.82
C THR A 644 -58.10 -44.58 -3.42
N VAL A 645 -58.34 -45.25 -2.27
CA VAL A 645 -57.55 -46.43 -1.84
C VAL A 645 -58.39 -47.71 -1.81
N ALA A 646 -59.72 -47.60 -1.94
CA ALA A 646 -60.63 -48.75 -1.94
C ALA A 646 -60.66 -49.54 -3.26
N ASP A 647 -60.38 -48.89 -4.40
CA ASP A 647 -60.52 -49.50 -5.73
C ASP A 647 -59.27 -50.24 -6.23
N GLU A 648 -58.06 -49.92 -5.73
CA GLU A 648 -56.81 -50.56 -6.17
C GLU A 648 -56.53 -51.91 -5.48
N VAL A 649 -57.08 -52.14 -4.28
CA VAL A 649 -56.97 -53.44 -3.58
C VAL A 649 -57.97 -54.47 -4.14
N ALA A 650 -58.98 -54.04 -4.90
CA ALA A 650 -60.07 -54.88 -5.39
C ALA A 650 -59.77 -55.71 -6.67
N GLN A 651 -58.55 -55.61 -7.25
CA GLN A 651 -58.22 -56.24 -8.54
C GLN A 651 -57.07 -57.27 -8.51
N LEU A 652 -56.56 -57.67 -7.35
CA LEU A 652 -55.54 -58.72 -7.25
C LEU A 652 -56.15 -60.14 -7.24
N PRO A 653 -55.60 -61.12 -8.01
CA PRO A 653 -56.13 -62.48 -8.08
C PRO A 653 -56.12 -63.25 -6.75
N GLN A 654 -57.11 -64.13 -6.57
CA GLN A 654 -57.44 -64.77 -5.29
C GLN A 654 -56.51 -65.91 -4.83
N ASP A 655 -55.40 -66.16 -5.54
CA ASP A 655 -54.51 -67.30 -5.30
C ASP A 655 -53.26 -66.96 -4.45
N THR A 656 -53.10 -65.69 -4.05
CA THR A 656 -51.92 -65.19 -3.29
C THR A 656 -52.22 -64.93 -1.81
N GLN A 657 -53.18 -65.64 -1.19
CA GLN A 657 -53.55 -65.46 0.22
C GLN A 657 -53.11 -66.57 1.18
N ASP A 658 -52.58 -67.71 0.71
CA ASP A 658 -52.19 -68.83 1.58
C ASP A 658 -50.71 -69.25 1.40
N GLY A 659 -49.87 -68.84 2.36
CA GLY A 659 -48.69 -69.61 2.77
C GLY A 659 -47.31 -69.21 2.21
N LEU A 660 -46.71 -68.17 2.78
CA LEU A 660 -45.24 -68.01 2.84
C LEU A 660 -44.79 -67.58 4.25
N SER A 661 -43.69 -68.18 4.72
CA SER A 661 -43.04 -67.93 6.01
C SER A 661 -41.92 -66.90 5.84
N PRO A 662 -41.47 -66.15 6.89
CA PRO A 662 -40.56 -65.02 6.72
C PRO A 662 -39.19 -65.34 6.08
N ASP A 663 -38.69 -66.58 6.20
CA ASP A 663 -37.34 -66.96 5.82
C ASP A 663 -37.25 -67.64 4.45
N THR A 664 -37.70 -66.99 3.36
CA THR A 664 -37.47 -67.54 2.00
C THR A 664 -37.20 -66.46 0.96
N VAL A 665 -35.92 -66.34 0.59
CA VAL A 665 -35.46 -65.62 -0.60
C VAL A 665 -35.93 -66.38 -1.85
N VAL A 666 -36.63 -65.70 -2.75
CA VAL A 666 -36.98 -66.21 -4.08
C VAL A 666 -36.39 -65.29 -5.14
N THR A 667 -35.33 -65.75 -5.82
CA THR A 667 -34.74 -65.09 -6.99
C THR A 667 -35.40 -65.63 -8.25
N LEU A 668 -35.88 -64.75 -9.15
CA LEU A 668 -36.40 -65.12 -10.48
C LEU A 668 -35.84 -64.18 -11.58
N PRO A 669 -35.79 -64.63 -12.85
CA PRO A 669 -34.66 -64.31 -13.72
C PRO A 669 -34.91 -63.31 -14.87
N PHE A 670 -33.81 -62.91 -15.50
CA PHE A 670 -33.67 -61.98 -16.64
C PHE A 670 -34.47 -62.30 -17.92
N GLY A 671 -34.85 -61.23 -18.63
CA GLY A 671 -35.14 -61.19 -20.08
C GLY A 671 -36.64 -61.19 -20.46
N GLU A 672 -37.10 -60.44 -21.48
CA GLU A 672 -36.41 -59.52 -22.39
C GLU A 672 -37.43 -58.62 -23.17
N LEU A 673 -37.00 -57.44 -23.62
CA LEU A 673 -37.43 -56.66 -24.82
C LEU A 673 -38.75 -55.83 -24.85
N VAL A 674 -38.55 -54.49 -24.96
CA VAL A 674 -39.16 -53.51 -25.92
C VAL A 674 -40.64 -53.09 -25.66
N GLU A 675 -41.00 -51.80 -25.49
CA GLU A 675 -40.85 -50.65 -26.41
C GLU A 675 -41.09 -49.26 -25.70
N GLN A 676 -40.47 -48.17 -26.19
CA GLN A 676 -40.81 -46.71 -26.07
C GLN A 676 -41.86 -46.25 -25.01
N TYR A 677 -41.66 -45.28 -24.10
CA TYR A 677 -40.74 -44.13 -23.90
C TYR A 677 -40.82 -43.70 -22.38
N ASP A 678 -40.07 -42.76 -21.78
CA ASP A 678 -39.01 -41.83 -22.23
C ASP A 678 -37.86 -41.75 -21.18
N TRP A 679 -37.60 -40.61 -20.48
CA TRP A 679 -36.54 -40.48 -19.44
C TRP A 679 -36.97 -39.71 -18.16
N LEU A 680 -36.55 -40.19 -16.99
CA LEU A 680 -36.05 -39.35 -15.88
C LEU A 680 -35.12 -40.19 -14.97
N VAL A 681 -33.91 -39.71 -14.76
CA VAL A 681 -32.98 -40.17 -13.71
C VAL A 681 -32.48 -38.92 -13.01
N ILE A 682 -32.76 -38.78 -11.72
CA ILE A 682 -32.07 -37.86 -10.79
C ILE A 682 -32.00 -38.61 -9.44
N PRO A 683 -30.81 -38.78 -8.84
CA PRO A 683 -30.68 -39.11 -7.41
C PRO A 683 -30.84 -37.82 -6.59
N ALA A 684 -31.50 -37.88 -5.44
CA ALA A 684 -31.72 -36.72 -4.58
C ALA A 684 -31.16 -36.95 -3.17
N GLU A 685 -30.48 -35.93 -2.68
CA GLU A 685 -29.95 -35.80 -1.33
C GLU A 685 -31.11 -35.54 -0.35
N GLU A 686 -31.03 -36.07 0.88
CA GLU A 686 -32.02 -35.79 1.92
C GLU A 686 -31.69 -34.48 2.65
N PHE A 687 -32.18 -33.36 2.12
CA PHE A 687 -32.28 -32.10 2.85
C PHE A 687 -33.48 -32.16 3.81
N ALA A 688 -33.25 -31.94 5.11
CA ALA A 688 -34.32 -31.71 6.07
C ALA A 688 -34.75 -30.24 6.01
N PHE A 689 -35.90 -29.98 5.40
CA PHE A 689 -36.57 -28.68 5.45
C PHE A 689 -37.53 -28.67 6.65
N ASP A 690 -37.17 -27.95 7.71
CA ASP A 690 -38.06 -27.73 8.87
C ASP A 690 -38.59 -26.29 8.84
N VAL A 691 -39.91 -26.17 8.65
CA VAL A 691 -40.63 -24.88 8.67
C VAL A 691 -41.62 -24.92 9.83
N PHE A 692 -41.23 -24.32 10.96
CA PHE A 692 -41.99 -24.36 12.20
C PHE A 692 -42.93 -23.15 12.35
N ARG A 693 -44.22 -23.35 12.04
CA ARG A 693 -45.28 -22.38 12.35
C ARG A 693 -46.45 -23.07 13.05
N ASP A 694 -47.04 -22.41 14.04
CA ASP A 694 -48.26 -22.94 14.67
C ASP A 694 -49.47 -22.85 13.72
N SER A 695 -50.58 -23.51 14.08
CA SER A 695 -51.81 -23.50 13.26
C SER A 695 -52.52 -22.14 13.13
N ALA A 696 -51.98 -21.09 13.75
CA ALA A 696 -52.43 -19.70 13.65
C ALA A 696 -51.42 -18.79 12.93
N GLY A 697 -50.22 -19.28 12.59
CA GLY A 697 -49.18 -18.56 11.88
C GLY A 697 -48.17 -17.82 12.78
N ASN A 698 -48.12 -18.12 14.08
CA ASN A 698 -47.10 -17.57 14.98
C ASN A 698 -45.83 -18.46 14.96
N PRO A 699 -44.63 -17.88 15.17
CA PRO A 699 -43.42 -18.67 15.38
C PRO A 699 -43.53 -19.49 16.67
N THR A 700 -42.88 -20.66 16.66
CA THR A 700 -42.71 -21.50 17.86
C THR A 700 -41.22 -21.56 18.20
N PRO A 701 -40.79 -21.16 19.40
CA PRO A 701 -39.37 -21.10 19.72
C PRO A 701 -38.74 -22.50 19.67
N ILE A 702 -37.57 -22.62 19.02
CA ILE A 702 -36.80 -23.86 18.93
C ILE A 702 -36.06 -24.08 20.25
N VAL A 703 -36.81 -24.50 21.27
CA VAL A 703 -36.26 -24.76 22.61
C VAL A 703 -35.61 -26.13 22.66
N GLY A 704 -34.33 -26.19 22.31
CA GLY A 704 -33.44 -27.35 22.47
C GLY A 704 -33.10 -27.68 23.94
N THR A 705 -34.07 -27.71 24.87
CA THR A 705 -33.80 -28.07 26.27
C THR A 705 -33.60 -29.57 26.45
N GLY A 706 -32.40 -30.07 26.13
CA GLY A 706 -32.03 -31.46 26.37
C GLY A 706 -30.55 -31.72 26.15
N TRP A 707 -29.79 -31.87 27.24
CA TRP A 707 -28.45 -32.47 27.20
C TRP A 707 -28.58 -33.98 26.90
N SER A 708 -28.80 -34.34 25.63
CA SER A 708 -28.70 -35.70 25.11
C SER A 708 -27.80 -35.71 23.89
N VAL A 709 -26.60 -36.27 24.07
CA VAL A 709 -25.56 -36.40 23.06
C VAL A 709 -25.97 -37.46 22.02
N GLU A 710 -26.74 -37.08 20.99
CA GLU A 710 -26.98 -37.96 19.82
C GLU A 710 -27.41 -37.26 18.50
N GLU A 711 -27.54 -35.92 18.42
CA GLU A 711 -27.76 -35.18 17.15
C GLU A 711 -26.71 -34.09 16.94
N TYR A 712 -25.63 -34.40 16.22
CA TYR A 712 -24.52 -33.49 15.88
C TYR A 712 -24.04 -33.60 14.41
N GLU A 713 -24.81 -34.27 13.53
CA GLU A 713 -24.42 -34.55 12.13
C GLU A 713 -25.41 -34.05 11.06
N SER A 714 -26.51 -33.39 11.42
CA SER A 714 -27.47 -32.86 10.44
C SER A 714 -27.11 -31.44 10.00
N ARG A 715 -26.72 -31.27 8.73
CA ARG A 715 -26.76 -29.96 8.05
C ARG A 715 -28.22 -29.56 7.85
N ARG A 716 -28.69 -28.51 8.54
CA ARG A 716 -30.07 -28.02 8.38
C ARG A 716 -30.10 -26.76 7.52
N GLN A 717 -31.22 -26.52 6.85
CA GLN A 717 -31.51 -25.22 6.24
C GLN A 717 -32.74 -24.64 6.95
N ILE A 718 -32.55 -23.49 7.60
CA ILE A 718 -33.53 -22.86 8.50
C ILE A 718 -33.91 -21.50 7.91
N PHE A 719 -35.21 -21.23 7.80
CA PHE A 719 -35.77 -19.95 7.40
C PHE A 719 -36.77 -19.52 8.49
N ALA A 720 -36.58 -18.36 9.10
CA ALA A 720 -37.40 -17.90 10.22
C ALA A 720 -38.75 -17.33 9.71
N GLY A 721 -38.69 -16.19 9.02
CA GLY A 721 -39.85 -15.56 8.43
C GLY A 721 -39.81 -14.05 8.50
N GLY A 722 -41.00 -13.46 8.52
CA GLY A 722 -41.14 -12.03 8.81
C GLY A 722 -41.50 -11.82 10.28
N GLY A 723 -40.73 -10.99 10.97
CA GLY A 723 -40.85 -10.61 12.38
C GLY A 723 -39.72 -11.20 13.23
N ASP A 724 -39.42 -10.53 14.35
CA ASP A 724 -38.34 -10.84 15.29
C ASP A 724 -38.38 -12.32 15.78
N ASP A 725 -37.40 -13.13 15.39
CA ASP A 725 -37.28 -14.57 15.64
C ASP A 725 -36.04 -14.95 16.50
N GLU A 726 -36.03 -16.17 17.07
CA GLU A 726 -34.98 -16.69 17.96
C GLU A 726 -34.51 -18.08 17.49
N ILE A 727 -33.27 -18.19 17.01
CA ILE A 727 -32.74 -19.34 16.26
C ILE A 727 -31.47 -19.90 16.92
N TYR A 728 -31.37 -21.22 17.00
CA TYR A 728 -30.19 -21.93 17.53
C TYR A 728 -29.57 -22.87 16.49
N ALA A 729 -28.39 -22.48 15.97
CA ALA A 729 -27.58 -23.28 15.06
C ALA A 729 -26.62 -24.19 15.83
N THR A 730 -26.12 -25.25 15.18
CA THR A 730 -25.17 -26.17 15.81
C THR A 730 -23.97 -26.46 14.94
N LYS A 731 -24.12 -27.08 13.76
CA LYS A 731 -22.99 -27.47 12.93
C LYS A 731 -23.33 -27.59 11.46
N GLU A 732 -22.56 -26.90 10.62
CA GLU A 732 -22.72 -26.92 9.15
C GLU A 732 -24.17 -26.58 8.69
N ASP A 733 -24.91 -25.81 9.49
CA ASP A 733 -26.26 -25.32 9.18
C ASP A 733 -26.21 -24.10 8.22
N LYS A 734 -27.30 -23.84 7.49
CA LYS A 734 -27.56 -22.59 6.76
C LYS A 734 -28.82 -21.93 7.34
N VAL A 735 -28.69 -20.73 7.91
CA VAL A 735 -29.77 -20.02 8.64
C VAL A 735 -30.07 -18.70 7.97
N PHE A 736 -31.34 -18.40 7.72
CA PHE A 736 -31.84 -17.12 7.24
C PHE A 736 -32.87 -16.58 8.25
N GLY A 737 -32.64 -15.38 8.80
CA GLY A 737 -33.66 -14.62 9.53
C GLY A 737 -34.84 -14.24 8.63
N GLU A 738 -34.51 -13.74 7.44
CA GLU A 738 -35.37 -13.16 6.40
C GLU A 738 -35.77 -11.69 6.66
N GLY A 739 -36.46 -11.35 7.76
CA GLY A 739 -36.67 -9.94 8.06
C GLY A 739 -37.48 -9.62 9.32
N GLY A 740 -36.91 -8.81 10.19
CA GLY A 740 -37.23 -8.67 11.61
C GLY A 740 -35.92 -8.44 12.36
N ASN A 741 -35.98 -8.12 13.66
CA ASN A 741 -34.76 -8.00 14.47
C ASN A 741 -34.49 -9.34 15.17
N ASP A 742 -33.67 -10.18 14.54
CA ASP A 742 -33.51 -11.60 14.84
C ASP A 742 -32.33 -11.90 15.78
N PHE A 743 -32.46 -12.98 16.56
CA PHE A 743 -31.40 -13.50 17.41
C PHE A 743 -30.95 -14.88 16.92
N ILE A 744 -29.69 -15.00 16.48
CA ILE A 744 -29.13 -16.23 15.91
C ILE A 744 -27.91 -16.68 16.74
N ASP A 745 -28.04 -17.77 17.50
CA ASP A 745 -26.96 -18.30 18.34
C ASP A 745 -26.43 -19.65 17.85
N ALA A 746 -25.19 -19.64 17.35
CA ALA A 746 -24.37 -20.80 17.01
C ALA A 746 -23.24 -21.07 18.03
N SER A 747 -23.07 -20.21 19.04
CA SER A 747 -21.92 -20.22 19.97
C SER A 747 -21.83 -21.52 20.79
N GLY A 748 -22.97 -22.16 21.07
CA GLY A 748 -23.07 -23.47 21.73
C GLY A 748 -22.81 -24.69 20.81
N GLY A 749 -22.54 -24.46 19.52
CA GLY A 749 -22.39 -25.48 18.49
C GLY A 749 -20.97 -26.05 18.29
N LEU A 750 -20.73 -26.59 17.10
CA LEU A 750 -19.43 -27.06 16.58
C LEU A 750 -19.02 -26.31 15.29
N GLY A 751 -19.69 -25.21 14.97
CA GLY A 751 -19.30 -24.29 13.91
C GLY A 751 -19.52 -24.75 12.47
N ARG A 752 -18.83 -24.08 11.53
CA ARG A 752 -18.92 -24.27 10.07
C ARG A 752 -20.29 -23.98 9.44
N ASN A 753 -21.12 -23.24 10.14
CA ASN A 753 -22.44 -22.76 9.73
C ASN A 753 -22.32 -21.59 8.72
N ARG A 754 -23.45 -21.21 8.12
CA ARG A 754 -23.65 -19.95 7.39
C ARG A 754 -24.91 -19.30 7.93
N LEU A 755 -24.79 -18.12 8.50
CA LEU A 755 -25.85 -17.38 9.16
C LEU A 755 -26.08 -16.08 8.39
N TYR A 756 -27.32 -15.78 8.06
CA TYR A 756 -27.71 -14.56 7.36
C TYR A 756 -28.83 -13.91 8.19
N GLY A 757 -28.62 -12.68 8.67
CA GLY A 757 -29.62 -11.88 9.36
C GLY A 757 -30.74 -11.45 8.42
N ASN A 758 -30.37 -10.71 7.36
CA ASN A 758 -31.18 -10.16 6.27
C ASN A 758 -31.74 -8.75 6.58
N GLU A 759 -33.07 -8.52 6.61
CA GLU A 759 -33.65 -7.18 6.83
C GLU A 759 -33.96 -6.90 8.32
N GLY A 760 -33.12 -6.17 9.06
CA GLY A 760 -33.40 -5.73 10.44
C GLY A 760 -32.14 -5.50 11.27
N ASP A 761 -32.25 -4.95 12.49
CA ASP A 761 -31.09 -4.86 13.42
C ASP A 761 -30.97 -6.18 14.21
N ASP A 762 -30.07 -7.06 13.75
CA ASP A 762 -29.92 -8.45 14.17
C ASP A 762 -28.85 -8.66 15.25
N SER A 763 -28.84 -9.86 15.84
CA SER A 763 -27.89 -10.27 16.88
C SER A 763 -27.40 -11.70 16.67
N ILE A 764 -26.22 -11.84 16.07
CA ILE A 764 -25.64 -13.10 15.62
C ILE A 764 -24.44 -13.48 16.51
N PHE A 765 -24.45 -14.68 17.08
CA PHE A 765 -23.35 -15.22 17.89
C PHE A 765 -22.79 -16.45 17.18
N VAL A 766 -21.53 -16.38 16.73
CA VAL A 766 -20.86 -17.49 16.03
C VAL A 766 -19.99 -18.32 16.98
N ASN A 767 -19.31 -19.34 16.44
CA ASN A 767 -18.33 -20.16 17.14
C ASN A 767 -17.02 -20.26 16.32
N VAL A 768 -16.88 -21.29 15.48
CA VAL A 768 -15.59 -21.65 14.85
C VAL A 768 -15.77 -22.00 13.37
N SER A 769 -14.97 -21.37 12.52
CA SER A 769 -15.06 -21.50 11.06
C SER A 769 -16.47 -21.24 10.48
N ASP A 770 -17.29 -20.48 11.19
CA ASP A 770 -18.61 -20.03 10.78
C ASP A 770 -18.52 -18.89 9.76
N ARG A 771 -19.62 -18.65 9.05
CA ARG A 771 -19.82 -17.43 8.28
C ARG A 771 -21.07 -16.73 8.79
N ALA A 772 -20.97 -15.44 9.08
CA ALA A 772 -22.10 -14.61 9.45
C ALA A 772 -22.16 -13.38 8.53
N PHE A 773 -23.38 -13.07 8.10
CA PHE A 773 -23.73 -11.89 7.34
C PHE A 773 -24.87 -11.22 8.11
N GLY A 774 -24.72 -9.95 8.46
CA GLY A 774 -25.79 -9.15 9.05
C GLY A 774 -26.88 -8.90 8.01
N GLY A 775 -26.75 -7.82 7.25
CA GLY A 775 -27.58 -7.53 6.09
C GLY A 775 -27.92 -6.05 5.93
N ASP A 776 -29.20 -5.71 6.06
CA ASP A 776 -29.71 -4.34 6.04
C ASP A 776 -30.18 -3.97 7.46
N GLY A 777 -29.34 -3.29 8.26
CA GLY A 777 -29.64 -3.00 9.67
C GLY A 777 -28.46 -2.46 10.45
N ASN A 778 -28.57 -2.32 11.77
CA ASN A 778 -27.41 -2.00 12.64
C ASN A 778 -27.10 -3.24 13.48
N ASP A 779 -26.29 -4.13 12.93
CA ASP A 779 -26.16 -5.51 13.37
C ASP A 779 -25.13 -5.69 14.48
N PHE A 780 -25.36 -6.68 15.35
CA PHE A 780 -24.41 -7.10 16.37
C PHE A 780 -23.93 -8.52 16.06
N ILE A 781 -22.67 -8.69 15.67
CA ILE A 781 -22.09 -10.00 15.37
C ILE A 781 -20.94 -10.29 16.34
N ASN A 782 -21.00 -11.44 17.01
CA ASN A 782 -20.06 -11.79 18.07
C ASN A 782 -19.36 -13.14 17.83
N ALA A 783 -18.07 -13.07 17.53
CA ALA A 783 -17.14 -14.19 17.43
C ALA A 783 -16.15 -14.29 18.59
N ALA A 784 -16.21 -13.40 19.58
CA ALA A 784 -15.48 -13.50 20.85
C ALA A 784 -16.12 -14.52 21.82
N VAL A 785 -17.12 -15.29 21.37
CA VAL A 785 -17.78 -16.33 22.16
C VAL A 785 -17.72 -17.69 21.46
N GLY A 786 -17.66 -18.75 22.24
CA GLY A 786 -17.74 -20.11 21.73
C GLY A 786 -17.25 -21.14 22.73
N VAL A 787 -17.68 -22.39 22.56
CA VAL A 787 -17.08 -23.54 23.25
C VAL A 787 -16.29 -24.38 22.26
N GLY A 788 -14.99 -24.14 22.18
CA GLY A 788 -14.07 -25.02 21.43
C GLY A 788 -14.11 -26.45 21.97
N GLN A 789 -13.85 -27.45 21.12
CA GLN A 789 -13.71 -28.82 21.62
C GLN A 789 -12.50 -28.93 22.57
N PRO A 790 -12.46 -29.91 23.50
CA PRO A 790 -11.32 -30.09 24.39
C PRO A 790 -10.02 -30.37 23.64
N GLY A 791 -9.21 -29.33 23.39
CA GLY A 791 -7.97 -29.38 22.63
C GLY A 791 -7.94 -28.49 21.37
N GLU A 792 -9.03 -27.80 21.04
CA GLU A 792 -9.10 -26.76 20.00
C GLU A 792 -9.07 -25.37 20.66
N THR A 793 -8.40 -24.41 20.02
CA THR A 793 -8.43 -22.99 20.43
C THR A 793 -9.85 -22.44 20.26
N ILE A 794 -10.23 -21.52 21.15
CA ILE A 794 -11.59 -20.94 21.19
C ILE A 794 -11.81 -20.06 19.96
N SER A 795 -13.09 -20.00 19.52
CA SER A 795 -13.65 -19.25 18.39
C SER A 795 -12.68 -18.57 17.41
N GLY A 796 -12.54 -19.16 16.22
CA GLY A 796 -11.73 -18.57 15.16
C GLY A 796 -11.86 -19.18 13.78
N GLY A 797 -11.18 -18.59 12.80
CA GLY A 797 -11.33 -18.91 11.38
C GLY A 797 -12.69 -18.49 10.81
N ASN A 798 -13.39 -17.57 11.48
CA ASN A 798 -14.72 -17.12 11.07
C ASN A 798 -14.59 -16.05 9.98
N TYR A 799 -15.60 -15.95 9.12
CA TYR A 799 -15.80 -14.83 8.20
C TYR A 799 -17.06 -14.08 8.62
N ILE A 800 -16.96 -12.76 8.77
CA ILE A 800 -18.02 -11.90 9.29
C ILE A 800 -18.15 -10.70 8.36
N ASP A 801 -19.38 -10.37 8.01
CA ASP A 801 -19.77 -9.27 7.13
C ASP A 801 -20.97 -8.59 7.81
N GLY A 802 -20.84 -7.30 8.16
CA GLY A 802 -21.90 -6.50 8.75
C GLY A 802 -23.00 -6.23 7.70
N GLY A 803 -22.66 -5.44 6.69
CA GLY A 803 -23.47 -5.27 5.48
C GLY A 803 -23.76 -3.80 5.18
N ASN A 804 -25.00 -3.36 5.46
CA ASN A 804 -25.46 -1.99 5.25
C ASN A 804 -25.99 -1.43 6.58
N GLY A 805 -25.19 -0.64 7.28
CA GLY A 805 -25.48 -0.38 8.69
C GLY A 805 -24.63 0.63 9.44
N SER A 806 -24.51 0.34 10.73
CA SER A 806 -23.56 0.92 11.67
C SER A 806 -23.35 -0.19 12.69
N ASP A 807 -22.55 -1.15 12.28
CA ASP A 807 -22.52 -2.50 12.80
C ASP A 807 -21.47 -2.65 13.90
N TYR A 808 -21.67 -3.64 14.77
CA TYR A 808 -20.80 -3.89 15.91
C TYR A 808 -20.29 -5.33 15.89
N LEU A 809 -19.04 -5.49 15.46
CA LEU A 809 -18.42 -6.76 15.16
C LEU A 809 -17.35 -7.09 16.21
N LEU A 810 -17.55 -8.16 16.98
CA LEU A 810 -16.58 -8.63 17.99
C LEU A 810 -15.74 -9.79 17.44
N ALA A 811 -14.45 -9.53 17.23
CA ALA A 811 -13.48 -10.53 16.80
C ALA A 811 -13.11 -11.50 17.93
N GLY A 812 -13.04 -12.78 17.58
CA GLY A 812 -12.38 -13.83 18.37
C GLY A 812 -10.89 -13.90 18.01
N SER A 813 -10.41 -15.08 17.64
CA SER A 813 -9.06 -15.28 17.08
C SER A 813 -9.10 -15.61 15.59
N ASN A 814 -8.03 -15.31 14.85
CA ASN A 814 -7.81 -15.73 13.45
C ASN A 814 -9.06 -15.60 12.55
N SER A 815 -9.84 -14.53 12.69
CA SER A 815 -11.10 -14.30 11.95
C SER A 815 -11.00 -13.09 11.02
N GLU A 816 -11.80 -13.09 9.97
CA GLU A 816 -11.91 -12.03 8.96
C GLU A 816 -13.23 -11.30 9.17
N LEU A 817 -13.16 -9.97 9.37
CA LEU A 817 -14.30 -9.09 9.66
C LEU A 817 -14.36 -7.99 8.61
N HIS A 818 -15.53 -7.80 7.99
CA HIS A 818 -15.88 -6.68 7.12
C HIS A 818 -17.01 -5.89 7.80
N GLY A 819 -16.83 -4.58 7.96
CA GLY A 819 -17.90 -3.65 8.35
C GLY A 819 -18.95 -3.59 7.24
N GLY A 820 -18.58 -2.95 6.14
CA GLY A 820 -19.38 -2.90 4.91
C GLY A 820 -19.69 -1.47 4.50
N ASN A 821 -20.96 -1.12 4.38
CA ASN A 821 -21.40 0.26 4.11
C ASN A 821 -21.98 0.89 5.37
N GLY A 822 -21.28 1.85 5.97
CA GLY A 822 -21.77 2.48 7.18
C GLY A 822 -20.65 2.97 8.09
N ASN A 823 -20.99 3.36 9.32
CA ASN A 823 -19.98 3.72 10.31
C ASN A 823 -19.90 2.60 11.35
N ASP A 824 -18.92 1.72 11.20
CA ASP A 824 -18.90 0.43 11.86
C ASP A 824 -17.92 0.39 13.04
N THR A 825 -18.03 -0.63 13.90
CA THR A 825 -17.19 -0.82 15.07
C THR A 825 -16.65 -2.24 15.12
N LEU A 826 -15.36 -2.40 14.81
CA LEU A 826 -14.66 -3.69 14.80
C LEU A 826 -13.80 -3.80 16.06
N GLN A 827 -14.15 -4.68 16.99
CA GLN A 827 -13.50 -4.80 18.29
C GLN A 827 -12.86 -6.18 18.54
N ILE A 828 -11.56 -6.17 18.86
CA ILE A 828 -10.82 -7.32 19.38
C ILE A 828 -11.03 -7.43 20.89
N SER A 829 -11.38 -8.62 21.40
CA SER A 829 -11.79 -8.81 22.80
C SER A 829 -10.82 -9.65 23.64
N ASP A 830 -10.25 -10.72 23.07
CA ASP A 830 -9.26 -11.58 23.71
C ASP A 830 -8.31 -12.30 22.73
N GLY A 831 -8.77 -12.61 21.52
CA GLY A 831 -7.97 -13.30 20.51
C GLY A 831 -6.99 -12.44 19.68
N GLY A 832 -6.16 -13.13 18.89
CA GLY A 832 -5.22 -12.53 17.93
C GLY A 832 -5.26 -13.20 16.55
N GLY A 833 -4.58 -12.61 15.57
CA GLY A 833 -4.54 -13.10 14.19
C GLY A 833 -5.68 -12.64 13.28
N ASN A 834 -6.47 -11.63 13.68
CA ASN A 834 -7.66 -11.21 12.95
C ASN A 834 -7.35 -10.23 11.81
N LEU A 835 -8.12 -10.29 10.73
CA LEU A 835 -8.14 -9.30 9.64
C LEU A 835 -9.39 -8.44 9.79
N LEU A 836 -9.22 -7.12 9.80
CA LEU A 836 -10.30 -6.15 9.97
C LEU A 836 -10.36 -5.25 8.73
N TYR A 837 -11.52 -5.22 8.09
CA TYR A 837 -11.86 -4.33 6.98
C TYR A 837 -13.00 -3.42 7.44
N GLY A 838 -12.81 -2.10 7.42
CA GLY A 838 -13.91 -1.14 7.63
C GLY A 838 -14.81 -1.05 6.40
N GLU A 839 -14.16 -1.06 5.24
CA GLU A 839 -14.71 -0.81 3.91
C GLU A 839 -15.19 0.63 3.66
N ALA A 840 -16.48 0.93 3.73
CA ALA A 840 -17.04 2.19 3.23
C ALA A 840 -17.73 3.01 4.31
N GLY A 841 -16.93 3.79 5.05
CA GLY A 841 -17.42 4.34 6.32
C GLY A 841 -16.66 5.50 6.95
N SER A 842 -16.67 5.48 8.28
CA SER A 842 -15.70 6.19 9.12
C SER A 842 -15.69 5.41 10.44
N ASP A 843 -14.75 4.49 10.53
CA ASP A 843 -14.92 3.26 11.29
C ASP A 843 -14.06 3.21 12.55
N GLU A 844 -14.52 2.46 13.54
CA GLU A 844 -13.87 2.35 14.85
C GLU A 844 -13.18 0.99 15.02
N PHE A 845 -11.86 0.97 14.90
CA PHE A 845 -11.03 -0.22 15.13
C PHE A 845 -10.55 -0.29 16.58
N TRP A 846 -11.26 -1.05 17.42
CA TRP A 846 -10.93 -1.24 18.84
C TRP A 846 -9.92 -2.38 19.01
N ILE A 847 -8.64 -2.06 18.92
CA ILE A 847 -7.55 -3.06 18.88
C ILE A 847 -7.13 -3.60 20.26
N ALA A 848 -7.41 -2.88 21.35
CA ALA A 848 -7.16 -3.35 22.71
C ALA A 848 -8.11 -2.72 23.75
N LYS A 849 -8.65 -3.56 24.66
CA LYS A 849 -9.69 -3.14 25.62
C LYS A 849 -9.63 -3.91 26.94
N GLY A 850 -9.14 -3.26 28.00
CA GLY A 850 -9.12 -3.79 29.38
C GLY A 850 -8.12 -4.91 29.66
N GLN A 851 -7.68 -5.63 28.62
CA GLN A 851 -6.62 -6.62 28.64
C GLN A 851 -5.90 -6.60 27.27
N LEU A 852 -4.65 -7.03 27.23
CA LEU A 852 -3.93 -7.23 25.97
C LEU A 852 -4.51 -8.44 25.22
N PRO A 853 -4.61 -8.40 23.88
CA PRO A 853 -5.00 -9.55 23.08
C PRO A 853 -3.95 -10.68 23.11
N ASP A 854 -4.34 -11.90 22.77
CA ASP A 854 -3.44 -13.05 22.63
C ASP A 854 -2.33 -12.78 21.60
N ALA A 855 -1.07 -12.85 22.04
CA ALA A 855 0.12 -12.58 21.23
C ALA A 855 1.09 -13.78 21.16
N VAL A 856 1.89 -13.83 20.09
CA VAL A 856 2.96 -14.82 19.88
C VAL A 856 4.33 -14.15 19.94
N ALA A 857 5.34 -14.86 20.44
CA ALA A 857 6.71 -14.35 20.46
C ALA A 857 7.30 -14.26 19.05
N VAL A 858 8.04 -13.17 18.80
CA VAL A 858 8.84 -12.93 17.59
C VAL A 858 10.31 -12.99 18.00
N GLU A 859 11.13 -13.74 17.25
CA GLU A 859 12.57 -13.87 17.53
C GLU A 859 13.37 -12.80 16.76
N TYR A 860 14.36 -12.19 17.41
CA TYR A 860 15.37 -11.39 16.72
C TYR A 860 16.25 -12.27 15.82
N PRO A 861 16.94 -11.68 14.82
CA PRO A 861 17.95 -12.38 14.04
C PRO A 861 19.01 -13.11 14.87
N GLU A 862 19.48 -14.26 14.34
CA GLU A 862 20.50 -15.04 15.03
C GLU A 862 21.78 -14.19 15.14
N GLY A 863 22.15 -13.88 16.38
CA GLY A 863 23.33 -13.08 16.70
C GLY A 863 23.03 -11.68 17.21
N THR A 864 21.81 -11.12 17.05
CA THR A 864 21.51 -9.72 17.45
C THR A 864 21.88 -9.39 18.90
N ASP A 865 21.68 -10.31 19.86
CA ASP A 865 22.12 -10.12 21.25
C ASP A 865 23.66 -10.01 21.42
N ALA A 866 24.43 -10.66 20.54
CA ALA A 866 25.89 -10.58 20.53
C ALA A 866 26.40 -9.29 19.86
N LEU A 867 25.52 -8.59 19.14
CA LEU A 867 25.80 -7.31 18.47
C LEU A 867 25.76 -6.13 19.46
N LEU A 868 25.02 -6.24 20.57
CA LEU A 868 24.76 -5.12 21.47
C LEU A 868 25.95 -4.74 22.39
N PRO A 869 26.12 -3.44 22.75
CA PRO A 869 27.09 -3.01 23.77
C PRO A 869 26.83 -3.62 25.16
N GLU A 870 27.90 -3.82 25.95
CA GLU A 870 27.80 -4.43 27.30
C GLU A 870 26.84 -3.66 28.22
N GLY A 871 25.72 -4.30 28.58
CA GLY A 871 24.70 -3.76 29.47
C GLY A 871 23.47 -3.18 28.78
N VAL A 872 23.41 -3.22 27.44
CA VAL A 872 22.18 -3.07 26.66
C VAL A 872 21.48 -4.44 26.55
N SER A 873 20.15 -4.45 26.55
CA SER A 873 19.34 -5.66 26.40
C SER A 873 18.06 -5.30 25.64
N LEU A 874 17.68 -6.12 24.66
CA LEU A 874 16.46 -5.91 23.88
C LEU A 874 15.21 -6.33 24.66
N PRO A 875 14.05 -5.71 24.39
CA PRO A 875 12.76 -6.20 24.86
C PRO A 875 12.39 -7.53 24.18
N GLU A 876 11.66 -8.41 24.83
CA GLU A 876 11.03 -9.56 24.17
C GLU A 876 9.94 -9.03 23.22
N LEU A 877 10.05 -9.33 21.93
CA LEU A 877 9.06 -8.95 20.92
C LEU A 877 7.90 -9.94 20.93
N VAL A 878 6.67 -9.43 21.00
CA VAL A 878 5.45 -10.24 20.82
C VAL A 878 4.48 -9.54 19.87
N ASP A 879 3.77 -10.31 19.06
CA ASP A 879 2.82 -9.81 18.07
C ASP A 879 1.44 -10.47 18.24
N THR A 880 0.40 -9.67 18.34
CA THR A 880 -0.99 -10.15 18.32
C THR A 880 -1.42 -10.65 16.95
N ARG A 881 -0.72 -10.23 15.88
CA ARG A 881 -1.00 -10.55 14.47
C ARG A 881 -2.38 -10.09 13.99
N ASN A 882 -3.00 -9.15 14.72
CA ASN A 882 -4.20 -8.47 14.22
C ASN A 882 -3.78 -7.44 13.16
N THR A 883 -4.53 -7.30 12.08
CA THR A 883 -4.24 -6.36 11.00
C THR A 883 -5.51 -5.63 10.58
N ILE A 884 -5.47 -4.30 10.59
CA ILE A 884 -6.43 -3.43 9.91
C ILE A 884 -5.98 -3.33 8.45
N MET A 885 -6.85 -3.65 7.51
CA MET A 885 -6.47 -3.94 6.12
C MET A 885 -6.66 -2.76 5.15
N ASP A 886 -7.50 -1.79 5.51
CA ASP A 886 -8.01 -0.76 4.60
C ASP A 886 -8.19 0.63 5.26
N PHE A 887 -7.50 0.88 6.36
CA PHE A 887 -7.62 2.11 7.18
C PHE A 887 -7.52 3.42 6.37
N GLU A 888 -8.58 4.23 6.36
CA GLU A 888 -8.59 5.53 5.68
C GLU A 888 -8.13 6.65 6.63
N LEU A 889 -6.90 7.17 6.40
CA LEU A 889 -6.28 8.25 7.16
C LEU A 889 -7.20 9.49 7.29
N GLY A 890 -7.39 9.96 8.52
CA GLY A 890 -8.25 11.12 8.81
C GLY A 890 -9.76 10.88 8.73
N VAL A 891 -10.19 9.69 8.31
CA VAL A 891 -11.60 9.25 8.27
C VAL A 891 -11.85 8.25 9.40
N ASP A 892 -11.05 7.19 9.48
CA ASP A 892 -11.17 6.12 10.48
C ASP A 892 -10.51 6.45 11.81
N ARG A 893 -10.81 5.66 12.85
CA ARG A 893 -10.28 5.84 14.21
C ARG A 893 -9.90 4.54 14.90
N ILE A 894 -8.70 4.55 15.49
CA ILE A 894 -8.14 3.43 16.25
C ILE A 894 -8.38 3.65 17.74
N TYR A 895 -9.02 2.70 18.41
CA TYR A 895 -9.40 2.79 19.81
C TYR A 895 -8.56 1.86 20.69
N ILE A 896 -7.97 2.42 21.76
CA ILE A 896 -7.25 1.70 22.81
C ILE A 896 -7.80 2.15 24.16
N SER A 897 -8.20 1.22 25.02
CA SER A 897 -8.90 1.57 26.27
C SER A 897 -8.63 0.61 27.43
N ASP A 898 -8.67 1.14 28.66
CA ASP A 898 -8.47 0.38 29.91
C ASP A 898 -7.17 -0.50 29.97
N ILE A 899 -6.14 -0.24 29.15
CA ILE A 899 -4.85 -0.98 29.16
C ILE A 899 -3.89 -0.37 30.18
N GLU A 900 -3.33 -1.19 31.09
CA GLU A 900 -2.36 -0.70 32.08
C GLU A 900 -1.05 -0.26 31.40
N GLY A 901 -0.77 1.05 31.44
CA GLY A 901 0.43 1.65 30.85
C GLY A 901 0.17 2.46 29.59
N VAL A 902 -1.00 2.31 28.94
CA VAL A 902 -1.35 3.03 27.71
C VAL A 902 -2.54 3.95 27.98
N SER A 903 -2.34 5.26 27.82
CA SER A 903 -3.35 6.29 28.14
C SER A 903 -3.37 7.48 27.16
N SER A 904 -2.41 7.52 26.25
CA SER A 904 -2.18 8.59 25.29
C SER A 904 -1.30 8.10 24.14
N PHE A 905 -1.24 8.87 23.06
CA PHE A 905 -0.37 8.59 21.91
C PHE A 905 1.12 8.55 22.30
N GLU A 906 1.53 9.33 23.30
CA GLU A 906 2.92 9.32 23.83
C GLU A 906 3.31 7.99 24.51
N ASP A 907 2.34 7.12 24.82
CA ASP A 907 2.58 5.78 25.39
C ASP A 907 2.78 4.69 24.30
N LEU A 908 2.60 5.04 23.01
CA LEU A 908 2.76 4.13 21.87
C LEU A 908 4.12 4.25 21.19
N GLN A 909 4.46 3.23 20.40
CA GLN A 909 5.54 3.25 19.41
C GLN A 909 4.94 2.86 18.05
N LEU A 910 5.06 3.71 17.05
CA LEU A 910 4.72 3.39 15.66
C LEU A 910 5.99 2.90 14.97
N LEU A 911 5.94 1.68 14.46
CA LEU A 911 7.11 0.95 13.94
C LEU A 911 6.74 0.31 12.59
N PRO A 912 7.69 0.03 11.68
CA PRO A 912 7.42 -0.84 10.53
C PRO A 912 6.84 -2.19 10.97
N ALA A 913 5.89 -2.72 10.21
CA ALA A 913 5.35 -4.05 10.41
C ALA A 913 6.41 -5.14 10.14
N PHE A 914 6.24 -6.30 10.76
CA PHE A 914 7.19 -7.40 10.59
C PHE A 914 7.11 -7.97 9.17
N GLY A 915 8.20 -7.84 8.42
CA GLY A 915 8.27 -8.24 7.02
C GLY A 915 7.40 -7.40 6.09
N ASP A 916 7.07 -6.16 6.45
CA ASP A 916 6.38 -5.20 5.59
C ASP A 916 6.76 -3.75 5.94
N LEU A 917 7.48 -3.09 5.04
CA LEU A 917 7.91 -1.68 5.17
C LEU A 917 6.79 -0.67 4.85
N GLY A 918 5.76 -1.08 4.11
CA GLY A 918 4.62 -0.24 3.73
C GLY A 918 3.49 -0.20 4.76
N SER A 919 3.66 -0.89 5.89
CA SER A 919 2.63 -1.08 6.91
C SER A 919 3.15 -0.75 8.31
N THR A 920 2.26 -0.32 9.19
CA THR A 920 2.61 0.12 10.56
C THR A 920 2.21 -0.89 11.61
N SER A 921 3.14 -1.28 12.47
CA SER A 921 2.89 -1.97 13.73
C SER A 921 2.67 -0.95 14.85
N ILE A 922 1.49 -0.99 15.47
CA ILE A 922 1.12 -0.16 16.62
C ILE A 922 1.59 -0.90 17.87
N ALA A 923 2.73 -0.49 18.41
CA ALA A 923 3.38 -1.17 19.53
C ALA A 923 3.27 -0.40 20.85
N THR A 924 3.41 -1.11 21.97
CA THR A 924 3.61 -0.52 23.31
C THR A 924 4.60 -1.37 24.10
N GLU A 925 5.37 -0.74 24.99
CA GLU A 925 6.28 -1.43 25.91
C GLU A 925 5.69 -1.58 27.31
N PHE A 926 5.96 -2.72 27.95
CA PHE A 926 5.62 -2.98 29.35
C PHE A 926 6.66 -3.90 30.01
N THR A 927 6.64 -4.00 31.35
CA THR A 927 7.54 -4.90 32.09
C THR A 927 6.76 -6.05 32.73
N GLU A 928 7.01 -7.29 32.29
CA GLU A 928 6.45 -8.50 32.88
C GLU A 928 7.55 -9.32 33.59
N ASP A 929 7.31 -9.70 34.85
CA ASP A 929 8.25 -10.46 35.72
C ASP A 929 9.69 -9.89 35.83
N GLY A 930 9.92 -8.65 35.39
CA GLY A 930 11.21 -7.96 35.38
C GLY A 930 11.94 -7.99 34.03
N THR A 931 11.32 -8.52 32.99
CA THR A 931 11.74 -8.46 31.58
C THR A 931 10.96 -7.37 30.86
N SER A 932 11.61 -6.57 30.00
CA SER A 932 10.89 -5.63 29.12
C SER A 932 10.27 -6.40 27.95
N LYS A 933 9.04 -6.06 27.58
CA LYS A 933 8.31 -6.64 26.45
C LYS A 933 7.77 -5.52 25.57
N GLU A 934 7.84 -5.72 24.27
CA GLU A 934 7.18 -4.88 23.27
C GLU A 934 6.07 -5.71 22.62
N ILE A 935 4.83 -5.23 22.67
CA ILE A 935 3.69 -5.89 22.03
C ILE A 935 3.16 -5.06 20.86
N SER A 936 3.08 -5.66 19.68
CA SER A 936 2.30 -5.16 18.55
C SER A 936 0.81 -5.44 18.79
N LEU A 937 0.04 -4.39 19.10
CA LEU A 937 -1.40 -4.46 19.41
C LEU A 937 -2.26 -4.73 18.16
N ALA A 938 -1.84 -4.14 17.03
CA ALA A 938 -2.31 -4.43 15.68
C ALA A 938 -1.31 -3.86 14.66
N ASN A 939 -1.36 -4.37 13.43
CA ASN A 939 -0.75 -3.75 12.27
C ASN A 939 -1.82 -2.96 11.48
N VAL A 940 -1.40 -1.95 10.73
CA VAL A 940 -2.21 -1.17 9.78
C VAL A 940 -1.56 -1.33 8.41
N ALA A 941 -2.27 -1.96 7.48
CA ALA A 941 -1.75 -2.29 6.16
C ALA A 941 -1.69 -1.05 5.25
N GLY A 942 -0.61 -0.89 4.47
CA GLY A 942 -0.47 0.15 3.44
C GLY A 942 -0.24 1.58 3.94
N VAL A 943 -0.24 1.77 5.27
CA VAL A 943 0.03 3.04 5.96
C VAL A 943 1.40 2.97 6.63
N ILE A 944 2.28 3.93 6.31
CA ILE A 944 3.65 4.02 6.85
C ILE A 944 3.62 4.68 8.24
N PHE A 945 4.53 4.27 9.12
CA PHE A 945 4.50 4.60 10.55
C PHE A 945 4.65 6.09 10.89
N ASN A 946 5.08 6.91 9.93
CA ASN A 946 5.18 8.36 10.01
C ASN A 946 3.90 9.10 9.53
N GLU A 947 2.96 8.41 8.86
CA GLU A 947 1.68 8.96 8.37
C GLU A 947 0.60 8.98 9.47
N LEU A 948 0.64 8.03 10.42
CA LEU A 948 -0.31 7.97 11.54
C LEU A 948 -0.03 9.03 12.62
N THR A 949 -1.06 9.77 13.00
CA THR A 949 -0.95 10.89 13.95
C THR A 949 -1.75 10.67 15.22
N ALA A 950 -1.53 11.50 16.25
CA ALA A 950 -2.31 11.45 17.49
C ALA A 950 -3.82 11.71 17.29
N ASP A 951 -4.24 12.33 16.19
CA ASP A 951 -5.67 12.57 15.90
C ASP A 951 -6.38 11.29 15.42
N ASP A 952 -5.65 10.30 14.93
CA ASP A 952 -6.18 9.01 14.44
C ASP A 952 -6.49 8.00 15.55
N PHE A 953 -6.08 8.31 16.79
CA PHE A 953 -6.23 7.46 17.96
C PHE A 953 -7.18 8.05 19.01
N ILE A 954 -8.00 7.19 19.61
CA ILE A 954 -8.85 7.52 20.75
C ILE A 954 -8.47 6.64 21.95
N PHE A 955 -8.09 7.32 23.05
CA PHE A 955 -7.75 6.70 24.33
C PHE A 955 -8.88 6.91 25.34
N ALA A 956 -9.33 5.83 26.02
CA ALA A 956 -10.48 5.86 26.94
C ALA A 956 -10.24 5.13 28.29
#